data_AF-A0AA91TKQ8-F1
#
_entry.id   AF-A0AA91TKQ8-F1
#
_cell.length_a   1.000
_cell.length_b   1.000
_cell.length_c   1.000
_cell.angle_alpha   90.00
_cell.angle_beta   90.00
_cell.angle_gamma   90.00
#
_symmetry.space_group_name_H-M   'P 1'
#
loop_
_entity.id
_entity.type
_entity.pdbx_description
1 polymer ?
#
loop_
_entity_poly.entity_id
_entity_poly.type
_entity_poly.pdbx_seq_one_letter_code
_entity_poly.pdbx_strand_id
1 'polypeptide(L)'
;MVKITKEAALEYHEAGRPGKIEVKPTKPYHTQTDLSLAYSPGVAFPCLEIQQNPDEVYKYTDKGNLVAVISNGTAVLGLGDIGAMSGKPVMEGKGLLFKIYGGVDVFDIEIDEKDPEKFCETVEKIAPTFGGINLEDIKAPQCFYIEERLKKTLDIPVMHDDQHGTAIISAAGLKNALEVAGKNIADVKIVVNGAGAAAISCTKLYVALGAQVKNIVMLDSKGVITSDRENLTEQKKLFATDRRDVHTLEEAVKGADVFVGLSKGNVLSKDMIRSMADSPIVFALANPVPEISYEDAMDSRPDVLMSTGRSDYPNQINNVIGFPYIFRGALDVHARAINEEMKMAAVHAIADLAKQPVPDVVNDVYHVNDLTFGPKYFIPKPVDPRLITEVSAAVAKAAMESGVARTPIKDWEKYKQELRQLLGQETKLTRKLHDTARLHPQRVVFAEGGNPTMLKAAVQAKNEGICEPILLGNPDRLNRVASRLKLDLSNIEIVDMRADNEQGRRAKFAKHLAEKRAREGYSFEEAYDKMYERNYFGMSMVEQGDADAFITGLYTKYSNTIKVAKDVIGIRDEYKTFGTMHILNTQKGVYYIADTLINRHPDEDVLTDIAKLSAGTVKFFNEEPVMAMLSYSNFGTDAIGSPVKVKKAVAEMQKEFPDLAIDGEMQVNYALNKDLRDEKYPFSRLKGKDVNTLVFPNLSSANGAYKLLQGLNPEAEIIGPIQMGLNKPIHFTDSESSVQDIVNITAVAVIDAYVEKIKNQK
;
A
#
# COMPACT_ATOMS: atom_id res chain seq x y z
N MET A 1 -3.77 6.27 -21.60
CA MET A 1 -2.47 5.63 -21.29
C MET A 1 -1.42 6.13 -22.28
N VAL A 2 -0.19 6.35 -21.80
CA VAL A 2 0.92 6.89 -22.60
C VAL A 2 1.50 5.79 -23.49
N LYS A 3 1.70 6.06 -24.77
CA LYS A 3 2.38 5.14 -25.71
C LYS A 3 3.87 5.13 -25.38
N ILE A 4 4.40 3.98 -24.96
CA ILE A 4 5.83 3.82 -24.67
C ILE A 4 6.62 3.83 -25.99
N THR A 5 7.56 4.78 -26.13
CA THR A 5 8.47 4.86 -27.28
C THR A 5 9.83 4.26 -26.94
N LYS A 6 10.62 3.93 -27.97
CA LYS A 6 11.99 3.44 -27.80
C LYS A 6 12.85 4.47 -27.07
N GLU A 7 12.71 5.73 -27.44
CA GLU A 7 13.46 6.85 -26.88
C GLU A 7 13.17 7.00 -25.39
N ALA A 8 11.90 6.97 -24.98
CA ALA A 8 11.51 7.05 -23.57
C ALA A 8 12.01 5.85 -22.76
N ALA A 9 12.00 4.64 -23.34
CA ALA A 9 12.51 3.44 -22.67
C ALA A 9 14.03 3.49 -22.47
N LEU A 10 14.79 4.00 -23.45
CA LEU A 10 16.25 4.18 -23.35
C LEU A 10 16.60 5.29 -22.36
N GLU A 11 15.93 6.44 -22.46
CA GLU A 11 16.11 7.57 -21.53
C GLU A 11 15.83 7.14 -20.08
N TYR A 12 14.79 6.33 -19.84
CA TYR A 12 14.49 5.78 -18.51
C TYR A 12 15.65 4.95 -17.92
N HIS A 13 16.46 4.29 -18.74
CA HIS A 13 17.62 3.50 -18.27
C HIS A 13 18.92 4.31 -18.19
N GLU A 14 19.01 5.46 -18.87
CA GLU A 14 20.20 6.31 -18.96
C GLU A 14 20.17 7.49 -17.99
N ALA A 15 19.01 8.13 -17.82
CA ALA A 15 18.87 9.41 -17.16
C ALA A 15 19.21 9.38 -15.66
N GLY A 16 19.96 10.38 -15.20
CA GLY A 16 20.41 10.49 -13.81
C GLY A 16 21.54 9.51 -13.49
N ARG A 17 21.20 8.32 -13.00
CA ARG A 17 22.14 7.22 -12.71
C ARG A 17 21.74 6.02 -13.58
N PRO A 18 22.62 5.52 -14.46
CA PRO A 18 22.29 4.38 -15.32
C PRO A 18 21.90 3.12 -14.53
N GLY A 19 20.93 2.37 -15.08
CA GLY A 19 20.37 1.16 -14.46
C GLY A 19 19.20 1.46 -13.53
N LYS A 20 18.58 0.40 -12.98
CA LYS A 20 17.33 0.53 -12.19
C LYS A 20 17.47 0.25 -10.69
N ILE A 21 18.65 -0.20 -10.26
CA ILE A 21 18.89 -0.64 -8.88
C ILE A 21 20.19 -0.05 -8.34
N GLU A 22 20.27 0.06 -7.01
CA GLU A 22 21.49 0.47 -6.31
C GLU A 22 21.60 -0.25 -4.96
N VAL A 23 22.84 -0.41 -4.48
CA VAL A 23 23.11 -0.96 -3.14
C VAL A 23 23.24 0.19 -2.15
N LYS A 24 22.46 0.15 -1.06
CA LYS A 24 22.49 1.14 0.02
C LYS A 24 22.83 0.47 1.35
N PRO A 25 23.75 1.04 2.16
CA PRO A 25 23.99 0.58 3.53
C PRO A 25 22.73 0.72 4.39
N THR A 26 22.49 -0.25 5.28
CA THR A 26 21.33 -0.26 6.21
C THR A 26 21.68 0.10 7.64
N LYS A 27 22.98 0.24 7.97
CA LYS A 27 23.50 0.59 9.30
C LYS A 27 24.21 1.94 9.27
N PRO A 28 24.33 2.66 10.40
CA PRO A 28 25.16 3.85 10.50
C PRO A 28 26.60 3.60 10.04
N TYR A 29 27.25 4.58 9.41
CA TYR A 29 28.62 4.46 8.87
C TYR A 29 29.42 5.78 8.96
N HIS A 30 28.98 6.74 9.76
CA HIS A 30 29.53 8.11 9.75
C HIS A 30 30.60 8.37 10.81
N THR A 31 30.66 7.54 11.86
CA THR A 31 31.61 7.70 12.96
C THR A 31 32.69 6.61 12.96
N GLN A 32 33.78 6.85 13.70
CA GLN A 32 34.81 5.82 13.93
C GLN A 32 34.23 4.57 14.59
N THR A 33 33.30 4.75 15.54
CA THR A 33 32.60 3.65 16.20
C THR A 33 31.75 2.87 15.21
N ASP A 34 31.00 3.55 14.33
CA ASP A 34 30.20 2.90 13.29
C ASP A 34 31.07 2.03 12.38
N LEU A 35 32.21 2.58 11.90
CA LEU A 35 33.15 1.83 11.06
C LEU A 35 33.79 0.65 11.80
N SER A 36 34.08 0.80 13.09
CA SER A 36 34.64 -0.27 13.92
C SER A 36 33.64 -1.41 14.19
N LEU A 37 32.34 -1.12 14.13
CA LEU A 37 31.27 -2.11 14.24
C LEU A 37 30.95 -2.76 12.88
N ALA A 38 30.85 -1.94 11.83
CA ALA A 38 30.54 -2.39 10.47
C ALA A 38 31.68 -3.20 9.84
N TYR A 39 32.93 -2.95 10.27
CA TYR A 39 34.12 -3.62 9.79
C TYR A 39 35.05 -4.00 10.95
N SER A 40 36.35 -4.04 10.72
CA SER A 40 37.32 -4.41 11.75
C SER A 40 37.38 -3.39 12.90
N PRO A 41 37.43 -3.84 14.16
CA PRO A 41 37.48 -5.26 14.59
C PRO A 41 36.10 -5.91 14.81
N GLY A 42 35.00 -5.14 14.88
CA GLY A 42 33.68 -5.62 15.31
C GLY A 42 33.06 -6.70 14.43
N VAL A 43 33.29 -6.66 13.12
CA VAL A 43 32.77 -7.67 12.16
C VAL A 43 33.26 -9.09 12.44
N ALA A 44 34.35 -9.26 13.20
CA ALA A 44 34.85 -10.60 13.56
C ALA A 44 33.87 -11.39 14.43
N PHE A 45 33.10 -10.72 15.30
CA PHE A 45 32.16 -11.40 16.20
C PHE A 45 31.03 -12.13 15.46
N PRO A 46 30.24 -11.50 14.56
CA PRO A 46 29.23 -12.24 13.80
C PRO A 46 29.83 -13.34 12.91
N CYS A 47 31.04 -13.17 12.38
CA CYS A 47 31.74 -14.23 11.64
C CYS A 47 32.00 -15.48 12.50
N LEU A 48 32.45 -15.31 13.74
CA LEU A 48 32.69 -16.41 14.67
C LEU A 48 31.39 -17.08 15.13
N GLU A 49 30.32 -16.30 15.34
CA GLU A 49 28.98 -16.84 15.63
C GLU A 49 28.46 -17.72 14.49
N ILE A 50 28.59 -17.26 13.23
CA ILE A 50 28.19 -18.03 12.04
C ILE A 50 29.07 -19.27 11.86
N GLN A 51 30.37 -19.19 12.17
CA GLN A 51 31.26 -20.36 12.13
C GLN A 51 30.82 -21.44 13.13
N GLN A 52 30.32 -21.05 14.31
CA GLN A 52 29.83 -21.99 15.32
C GLN A 52 28.45 -22.56 14.97
N ASN A 53 27.54 -21.70 14.48
CA ASN A 53 26.21 -22.08 14.02
C ASN A 53 25.91 -21.45 12.65
N PRO A 54 26.00 -22.22 11.54
CA PRO A 54 25.78 -21.69 10.20
C PRO A 54 24.43 -21.01 9.99
N ASP A 55 23.38 -21.40 10.72
CA ASP A 55 22.04 -20.80 10.59
C ASP A 55 21.98 -19.36 11.14
N GLU A 56 22.93 -18.93 11.98
CA GLU A 56 23.01 -17.53 12.45
C GLU A 56 23.33 -16.55 11.30
N VAL A 57 23.71 -17.06 10.11
CA VAL A 57 23.86 -16.24 8.90
C VAL A 57 22.56 -15.48 8.58
N TYR A 58 21.39 -16.08 8.82
CA TYR A 58 20.09 -15.45 8.60
C TYR A 58 19.79 -14.31 9.58
N LYS A 59 20.52 -14.23 10.69
CA LYS A 59 20.35 -13.22 11.73
C LYS A 59 21.34 -12.07 11.59
N TYR A 60 22.60 -12.39 11.26
CA TYR A 60 23.68 -11.41 11.25
C TYR A 60 24.03 -10.89 9.85
N THR A 61 23.44 -11.44 8.79
CA THR A 61 23.61 -10.93 7.41
C THR A 61 22.27 -10.66 6.75
N ASP A 62 22.31 -10.12 5.54
CA ASP A 62 21.15 -9.88 4.69
C ASP A 62 20.65 -11.13 3.95
N LYS A 63 21.29 -12.31 4.13
CA LYS A 63 20.92 -13.57 3.46
C LYS A 63 19.42 -13.87 3.58
N GLY A 64 18.82 -13.62 4.75
CA GLY A 64 17.39 -13.87 4.98
C GLY A 64 16.43 -13.03 4.15
N ASN A 65 16.89 -11.95 3.53
CA ASN A 65 16.08 -11.08 2.66
C ASN A 65 16.59 -10.99 1.22
N LEU A 66 17.71 -11.65 0.90
CA LEU A 66 18.44 -11.48 -0.37
C LEU A 66 18.15 -12.62 -1.35
N VAL A 67 17.68 -12.29 -2.55
CA VAL A 67 17.42 -13.24 -3.65
C VAL A 67 18.37 -12.99 -4.81
N ALA A 68 18.88 -14.06 -5.43
CA ALA A 68 19.56 -13.95 -6.71
C ALA A 68 18.55 -14.11 -7.85
N VAL A 69 18.46 -13.13 -8.75
CA VAL A 69 17.79 -13.30 -10.04
C VAL A 69 18.84 -13.76 -11.05
N ILE A 70 18.79 -15.02 -11.46
CA ILE A 70 19.85 -15.65 -12.26
C ILE A 70 19.33 -16.01 -13.66
N SER A 71 20.07 -15.56 -14.67
CA SER A 71 19.80 -15.89 -16.08
C SER A 71 21.09 -16.10 -16.86
N ASN A 72 21.02 -16.83 -17.98
CA ASN A 72 22.07 -16.82 -19.02
C ASN A 72 21.63 -16.12 -20.31
N GLY A 73 20.47 -15.46 -20.30
CA GLY A 73 19.94 -14.69 -21.43
C GLY A 73 19.60 -15.54 -22.66
N THR A 74 19.30 -16.83 -22.49
CA THR A 74 19.03 -17.75 -23.60
C THR A 74 17.56 -17.77 -24.05
N ALA A 75 16.65 -17.17 -23.28
CA ALA A 75 15.23 -17.07 -23.61
C ALA A 75 14.63 -15.75 -23.12
N VAL A 76 15.29 -14.62 -23.37
CA VAL A 76 14.86 -13.30 -22.86
C VAL A 76 13.56 -12.87 -23.53
N LEU A 77 12.46 -12.87 -22.78
CA LEU A 77 11.13 -12.49 -23.26
C LEU A 77 10.78 -13.24 -24.58
N GLY A 78 10.29 -12.52 -25.59
CA GLY A 78 10.08 -13.03 -26.95
C GLY A 78 11.30 -12.87 -27.88
N LEU A 79 12.46 -12.43 -27.37
CA LEU A 79 13.65 -12.14 -28.17
C LEU A 79 14.56 -13.37 -28.37
N GLY A 80 14.43 -14.37 -27.50
CA GLY A 80 15.21 -15.62 -27.57
C GLY A 80 16.60 -15.48 -26.96
N ASP A 81 17.57 -16.17 -27.56
CA ASP A 81 18.96 -16.20 -27.08
C ASP A 81 19.70 -14.93 -27.55
N ILE A 82 19.71 -13.92 -26.69
CA ILE A 82 20.39 -12.62 -26.91
C ILE A 82 21.64 -12.45 -26.02
N GLY A 83 21.94 -13.45 -25.18
CA GLY A 83 23.10 -13.51 -24.32
C GLY A 83 22.93 -12.79 -22.97
N ALA A 84 23.77 -13.19 -22.00
CA ALA A 84 23.78 -12.72 -20.63
C ALA A 84 23.72 -11.18 -20.49
N MET A 85 24.64 -10.45 -21.12
CA MET A 85 24.71 -8.98 -21.02
C MET A 85 23.45 -8.28 -21.55
N SER A 86 22.88 -8.78 -22.65
CA SER A 86 21.66 -8.22 -23.25
C SER A 86 20.42 -8.48 -22.40
N GLY A 87 20.43 -9.55 -21.59
CA GLY A 87 19.37 -9.88 -20.63
C GLY A 87 19.37 -9.02 -19.37
N LYS A 88 20.51 -8.41 -19.03
CA LYS A 88 20.69 -7.63 -17.79
C LYS A 88 19.58 -6.61 -17.49
N PRO A 89 19.11 -5.78 -18.46
CA PRO A 89 18.01 -4.87 -18.17
C PRO A 89 16.75 -5.59 -17.71
N VAL A 90 16.43 -6.79 -18.22
CA VAL A 90 15.27 -7.54 -17.75
C VAL A 90 15.46 -8.00 -16.30
N MET A 91 16.65 -8.49 -15.96
CA MET A 91 17.00 -8.96 -14.62
C MET A 91 17.00 -7.84 -13.57
N GLU A 92 17.57 -6.67 -13.89
CA GLU A 92 17.44 -5.47 -13.03
C GLU A 92 15.97 -5.08 -12.83
N GLY A 93 15.15 -5.24 -13.88
CA GLY A 93 13.71 -5.01 -13.81
C GLY A 93 13.02 -5.95 -12.83
N LYS A 94 13.39 -7.23 -12.83
CA LYS A 94 12.91 -8.21 -11.84
C LYS A 94 13.34 -7.84 -10.43
N GLY A 95 14.59 -7.41 -10.24
CA GLY A 95 15.09 -6.93 -8.96
C GLY A 95 14.31 -5.73 -8.42
N LEU A 96 14.01 -4.75 -9.28
CA LEU A 96 13.14 -3.62 -8.93
C LEU A 96 11.75 -4.09 -8.44
N LEU A 97 11.13 -5.04 -9.15
CA LEU A 97 9.80 -5.56 -8.82
C LEU A 97 9.79 -6.34 -7.50
N PHE A 98 10.81 -7.17 -7.24
CA PHE A 98 11.00 -7.82 -5.94
C PHE A 98 11.06 -6.79 -4.81
N LYS A 99 11.79 -5.69 -5.02
CA LYS A 99 11.97 -4.66 -3.99
C LYS A 99 10.69 -3.87 -3.73
N ILE A 100 10.00 -3.39 -4.75
CA ILE A 100 8.83 -2.50 -4.55
C ILE A 100 7.56 -3.25 -4.16
N TYR A 101 7.44 -4.56 -4.46
CA TYR A 101 6.25 -5.33 -4.13
C TYR A 101 6.45 -6.32 -2.98
N GLY A 102 7.65 -6.88 -2.81
CA GLY A 102 7.96 -7.82 -1.73
C GLY A 102 8.93 -7.28 -0.68
N GLY A 103 9.49 -6.09 -0.87
CA GLY A 103 10.64 -5.59 -0.09
C GLY A 103 11.80 -6.57 0.01
N VAL A 104 11.94 -7.43 -0.99
CA VAL A 104 13.02 -8.41 -1.12
C VAL A 104 14.21 -7.71 -1.78
N ASP A 105 15.39 -7.86 -1.19
CA ASP A 105 16.62 -7.36 -1.78
C ASP A 105 17.11 -8.32 -2.86
N VAL A 106 17.65 -7.79 -3.95
CA VAL A 106 18.05 -8.61 -5.11
C VAL A 106 19.43 -8.22 -5.60
N PHE A 107 20.22 -9.25 -5.92
CA PHE A 107 21.27 -9.14 -6.93
C PHE A 107 20.85 -9.89 -8.19
N ASP A 108 20.89 -9.21 -9.33
CA ASP A 108 20.82 -9.84 -10.64
C ASP A 108 22.19 -10.41 -11.03
N ILE A 109 22.19 -11.64 -11.55
CA ILE A 109 23.40 -12.39 -11.92
C ILE A 109 23.21 -12.98 -13.32
N GLU A 110 23.85 -12.35 -14.29
CA GLU A 110 23.90 -12.80 -15.67
C GLU A 110 25.11 -13.74 -15.89
N ILE A 111 24.86 -15.05 -15.93
CA ILE A 111 25.90 -16.07 -16.13
C ILE A 111 26.09 -16.33 -17.62
N ASP A 112 27.27 -16.00 -18.16
CA ASP A 112 27.63 -16.31 -19.55
C ASP A 112 28.08 -17.78 -19.73
N GLU A 113 27.18 -18.71 -19.43
CA GLU A 113 27.38 -20.15 -19.59
C GLU A 113 26.12 -20.82 -20.14
N LYS A 114 26.28 -21.62 -21.20
CA LYS A 114 25.20 -22.32 -21.91
C LYS A 114 25.14 -23.81 -21.57
N ASP A 115 26.21 -24.37 -21.03
CA ASP A 115 26.24 -25.73 -20.50
C ASP A 115 25.45 -25.79 -19.18
N PRO A 116 24.37 -26.59 -19.11
CA PRO A 116 23.50 -26.62 -17.94
C PRO A 116 24.18 -27.19 -16.70
N GLU A 117 25.19 -28.06 -16.83
CA GLU A 117 25.91 -28.59 -15.67
C GLU A 117 26.82 -27.53 -15.06
N LYS A 118 27.62 -26.86 -15.89
CA LYS A 118 28.50 -25.77 -15.44
C LYS A 118 27.73 -24.57 -14.92
N PHE A 119 26.57 -24.27 -15.52
CA PHE A 119 25.65 -23.27 -14.99
C PHE A 119 25.21 -23.64 -13.57
N CYS A 120 24.76 -24.88 -13.35
CA CYS A 120 24.36 -25.34 -12.01
C CYS A 120 25.52 -25.28 -11.02
N GLU A 121 26.71 -25.74 -11.39
CA GLU A 121 27.91 -25.66 -10.53
C GLU A 121 28.23 -24.23 -10.12
N THR A 122 28.02 -23.27 -11.02
CA THR A 122 28.25 -21.85 -10.74
C THR A 122 27.23 -21.35 -9.72
N VAL A 123 25.94 -21.63 -9.92
CA VAL A 123 24.88 -21.26 -8.97
C VAL A 123 25.09 -21.91 -7.61
N GLU A 124 25.47 -23.19 -7.58
CA GLU A 124 25.77 -23.95 -6.36
C GLU A 124 26.90 -23.29 -5.53
N LYS A 125 27.94 -22.80 -6.19
CA LYS A 125 29.08 -22.14 -5.52
C LYS A 125 28.76 -20.77 -4.94
N ILE A 126 27.80 -20.04 -5.51
CA ILE A 126 27.42 -18.68 -5.05
C ILE A 126 26.20 -18.68 -4.11
N ALA A 127 25.47 -19.80 -4.00
CA ALA A 127 24.30 -19.95 -3.15
C ALA A 127 24.50 -19.57 -1.66
N PRO A 128 25.68 -19.69 -1.03
CA PRO A 128 25.88 -19.23 0.34
C PRO A 128 25.49 -17.76 0.60
N THR A 129 25.54 -16.89 -0.42
CA THR A 129 25.15 -15.47 -0.31
C THR A 129 23.64 -15.27 -0.20
N PHE A 130 22.82 -16.14 -0.81
CA PHE A 130 21.40 -15.86 -1.07
C PHE A 130 20.45 -16.66 -0.17
N GLY A 131 19.33 -16.06 0.24
CA GLY A 131 18.21 -16.73 0.89
C GLY A 131 17.27 -17.43 -0.09
N GLY A 132 17.36 -17.12 -1.39
CA GLY A 132 16.60 -17.77 -2.44
C GLY A 132 17.16 -17.50 -3.83
N ILE A 133 16.81 -18.35 -4.80
CA ILE A 133 17.23 -18.27 -6.20
C ILE A 133 15.99 -18.19 -7.10
N ASN A 134 15.87 -17.10 -7.84
CA ASN A 134 14.90 -16.94 -8.91
C ASN A 134 15.58 -17.17 -10.27
N LEU A 135 15.27 -18.27 -10.94
CA LEU A 135 15.74 -18.55 -12.30
C LEU A 135 14.84 -17.85 -13.32
N GLU A 136 15.44 -17.20 -14.31
CA GLU A 136 14.74 -16.34 -15.26
C GLU A 136 15.30 -16.47 -16.68
N ASP A 137 14.43 -16.46 -17.70
CA ASP A 137 14.79 -16.36 -19.12
C ASP A 137 15.83 -17.43 -19.59
N ILE A 138 15.67 -18.67 -19.13
CA ILE A 138 16.50 -19.82 -19.52
C ILE A 138 15.72 -20.72 -20.49
N LYS A 139 16.33 -21.06 -21.64
CA LYS A 139 15.66 -21.84 -22.68
C LYS A 139 15.31 -23.28 -22.24
N ALA A 140 14.20 -23.79 -22.78
CA ALA A 140 13.87 -25.21 -22.72
C ALA A 140 14.66 -26.00 -23.78
N PRO A 141 15.02 -27.28 -23.53
CA PRO A 141 14.69 -28.06 -22.33
C PRO A 141 15.67 -27.88 -21.15
N GLN A 142 16.75 -27.10 -21.30
CA GLN A 142 17.80 -26.95 -20.29
C GLN A 142 17.27 -26.43 -18.95
N CYS A 143 16.32 -25.49 -18.98
CA CYS A 143 15.72 -24.92 -17.78
C CYS A 143 15.09 -25.96 -16.84
N PHE A 144 14.54 -27.05 -17.37
CA PHE A 144 13.97 -28.13 -16.55
C PHE A 144 15.06 -28.88 -15.77
N TYR A 145 16.15 -29.25 -16.44
CA TYR A 145 17.28 -29.92 -15.80
C TYR A 145 17.92 -29.02 -14.74
N ILE A 146 18.14 -27.74 -15.08
CA ILE A 146 18.77 -26.76 -14.19
C ILE A 146 17.94 -26.60 -12.92
N GLU A 147 16.63 -26.37 -13.06
CA GLU A 147 15.75 -26.24 -11.90
C GLU A 147 15.70 -27.52 -11.07
N GLU A 148 15.54 -28.68 -11.70
CA GLU A 148 15.46 -29.96 -10.98
C GLU A 148 16.74 -30.25 -10.18
N ARG A 149 17.90 -30.00 -10.78
CA ARG A 149 19.21 -30.17 -10.12
C ARG A 149 19.34 -29.20 -8.95
N LEU A 150 19.13 -27.90 -9.17
CA LEU A 150 19.31 -26.89 -8.13
C LEU A 150 18.33 -27.07 -6.97
N LYS A 151 17.07 -27.48 -7.21
CA LYS A 151 16.13 -27.83 -6.14
C LYS A 151 16.56 -29.03 -5.31
N LYS A 152 17.37 -29.94 -5.87
CA LYS A 152 17.90 -31.12 -5.18
C LYS A 152 19.19 -30.82 -4.42
N THR A 153 20.04 -29.95 -4.96
CA THR A 153 21.39 -29.70 -4.42
C THR A 153 21.44 -28.53 -3.44
N LEU A 154 20.53 -27.57 -3.56
CA LEU A 154 20.48 -26.40 -2.68
C LEU A 154 19.53 -26.58 -1.50
N ASP A 155 19.91 -25.99 -0.37
CA ASP A 155 19.09 -25.91 0.84
C ASP A 155 18.32 -24.57 0.93
N ILE A 156 18.12 -23.87 -0.18
CA ILE A 156 17.38 -22.60 -0.26
C ILE A 156 16.32 -22.68 -1.36
N PRO A 157 15.22 -21.92 -1.28
CA PRO A 157 14.16 -21.94 -2.27
C PRO A 157 14.70 -21.57 -3.66
N VAL A 158 14.50 -22.49 -4.61
CA VAL A 158 14.73 -22.27 -6.04
C VAL A 158 13.40 -22.31 -6.76
N MET A 159 13.12 -21.28 -7.56
CA MET A 159 11.95 -21.23 -8.43
C MET A 159 12.32 -20.62 -9.77
N HIS A 160 11.90 -21.26 -10.86
CA HIS A 160 11.93 -20.65 -12.18
C HIS A 160 10.64 -19.87 -12.46
N ASP A 161 10.72 -18.55 -12.62
CA ASP A 161 9.53 -17.70 -12.71
C ASP A 161 8.73 -17.94 -14.00
N ASP A 162 9.40 -18.04 -15.16
CA ASP A 162 8.71 -18.30 -16.44
C ASP A 162 7.91 -19.61 -16.43
N GLN A 163 8.31 -20.57 -15.60
CA GLN A 163 7.62 -21.85 -15.42
C GLN A 163 6.51 -21.73 -14.38
N HIS A 164 6.88 -21.47 -13.12
CA HIS A 164 5.97 -21.58 -11.99
C HIS A 164 5.22 -20.29 -11.73
N GLY A 165 5.83 -19.12 -11.93
CA GLY A 165 5.14 -17.84 -11.84
C GLY A 165 3.98 -17.79 -12.81
N THR A 166 4.25 -18.07 -14.10
CA THR A 166 3.21 -18.13 -15.13
C THR A 166 2.12 -19.16 -14.78
N ALA A 167 2.53 -20.35 -14.31
CA ALA A 167 1.58 -21.40 -13.93
C ALA A 167 0.65 -20.99 -12.80
N ILE A 168 1.18 -20.40 -11.72
CA ILE A 168 0.40 -19.99 -10.54
C ILE A 168 -0.61 -18.92 -10.92
N ILE A 169 -0.19 -17.87 -11.64
CA ILE A 169 -1.08 -16.78 -12.02
C ILE A 169 -2.14 -17.25 -13.00
N SER A 170 -1.75 -18.08 -13.96
CA SER A 170 -2.68 -18.64 -14.93
C SER A 170 -3.68 -19.61 -14.29
N ALA A 171 -3.26 -20.40 -13.29
CA ALA A 171 -4.14 -21.29 -12.54
C ALA A 171 -5.13 -20.52 -11.65
N ALA A 172 -4.68 -19.45 -10.99
CA ALA A 172 -5.55 -18.56 -10.23
C ALA A 172 -6.59 -17.88 -11.14
N GLY A 173 -6.14 -17.37 -12.29
CA GLY A 173 -7.00 -16.82 -13.33
C GLY A 173 -8.00 -17.84 -13.85
N LEU A 174 -7.57 -19.07 -14.15
CA LEU A 174 -8.43 -20.15 -14.66
C LEU A 174 -9.51 -20.53 -13.65
N LYS A 175 -9.13 -20.72 -12.37
CA LYS A 175 -10.07 -21.03 -11.28
C LYS A 175 -11.21 -20.02 -11.23
N ASN A 176 -10.88 -18.73 -11.25
CA ASN A 176 -11.89 -17.68 -11.19
C ASN A 176 -12.64 -17.49 -12.51
N ALA A 177 -11.99 -17.62 -13.66
CA ALA A 177 -12.65 -17.54 -14.97
C ALA A 177 -13.68 -18.67 -15.15
N LEU A 178 -13.38 -19.88 -14.68
CA LEU A 178 -14.34 -21.00 -14.66
C LEU A 178 -15.55 -20.70 -13.79
N GLU A 179 -15.35 -20.09 -12.62
CA GLU A 179 -16.45 -19.66 -11.75
C GLU A 179 -17.32 -18.58 -12.40
N VAL A 180 -16.69 -17.58 -13.05
CA VAL A 180 -17.41 -16.55 -13.82
C VAL A 180 -18.17 -17.17 -15.00
N ALA A 181 -17.63 -18.19 -15.65
CA ALA A 181 -18.28 -18.92 -16.74
C ALA A 181 -19.33 -19.95 -16.26
N GLY A 182 -19.41 -20.23 -14.95
CA GLY A 182 -20.28 -21.27 -14.41
C GLY A 182 -19.86 -22.70 -14.80
N LYS A 183 -18.57 -22.96 -14.99
CA LYS A 183 -18.02 -24.25 -15.45
C LYS A 183 -17.26 -24.98 -14.36
N ASN A 184 -17.32 -26.32 -14.38
CA ASN A 184 -16.55 -27.18 -13.50
C ASN A 184 -15.26 -27.65 -14.19
N ILE A 185 -14.11 -27.48 -13.53
CA ILE A 185 -12.79 -27.82 -14.07
C ILE A 185 -12.65 -29.30 -14.45
N ALA A 186 -13.39 -30.20 -13.79
CA ALA A 186 -13.35 -31.63 -14.11
C ALA A 186 -13.96 -31.96 -15.48
N ASP A 187 -14.84 -31.11 -15.99
CA ASP A 187 -15.67 -31.37 -17.18
C ASP A 187 -15.17 -30.58 -18.41
N VAL A 188 -14.38 -29.52 -18.22
CA VAL A 188 -13.96 -28.63 -19.30
C VAL A 188 -12.94 -29.28 -20.26
N LYS A 189 -13.05 -28.93 -21.54
CA LYS A 189 -12.07 -29.27 -22.58
C LYS A 189 -11.05 -28.14 -22.72
N ILE A 190 -9.78 -28.45 -22.51
CA ILE A 190 -8.69 -27.47 -22.50
C ILE A 190 -7.79 -27.70 -23.71
N VAL A 191 -7.58 -26.67 -24.51
CA VAL A 191 -6.61 -26.65 -25.60
C VAL A 191 -5.43 -25.79 -25.19
N VAL A 192 -4.24 -26.39 -25.15
CA VAL A 192 -2.99 -25.69 -24.84
C VAL A 192 -2.16 -25.58 -26.11
N ASN A 193 -1.98 -24.36 -26.60
CA ASN A 193 -1.12 -24.09 -27.75
C ASN A 193 0.25 -23.64 -27.26
N GLY A 194 1.24 -24.51 -27.44
CA GLY A 194 2.56 -24.39 -26.84
C GLY A 194 2.88 -25.62 -26.00
N ALA A 195 4.14 -26.07 -26.06
CA ALA A 195 4.63 -27.21 -25.28
C ALA A 195 6.03 -26.93 -24.70
N GLY A 196 6.29 -25.65 -24.41
CA GLY A 196 7.48 -25.18 -23.70
C GLY A 196 7.31 -25.24 -22.18
N ALA A 197 8.28 -24.69 -21.46
CA ALA A 197 8.35 -24.80 -20.00
C ALA A 197 7.15 -24.19 -19.26
N ALA A 198 6.70 -23.01 -19.69
CA ALA A 198 5.48 -22.39 -19.17
C ALA A 198 4.23 -23.24 -19.41
N ALA A 199 4.04 -23.75 -20.64
CA ALA A 199 2.86 -24.53 -21.02
C ALA A 199 2.73 -25.83 -20.24
N ILE A 200 3.84 -26.57 -20.11
CA ILE A 200 3.89 -27.80 -19.31
C ILE A 200 3.56 -27.50 -17.84
N SER A 201 4.14 -26.44 -17.27
CA SER A 201 3.96 -26.09 -15.86
C SER A 201 2.53 -25.61 -15.56
N CYS A 202 1.95 -24.76 -16.42
CA CYS A 202 0.54 -24.36 -16.33
C CYS A 202 -0.38 -25.58 -16.36
N THR A 203 -0.16 -26.48 -17.31
CA THR A 203 -1.02 -27.66 -17.49
C THR A 203 -0.94 -28.61 -16.30
N LYS A 204 0.25 -28.81 -15.70
CA LYS A 204 0.40 -29.57 -14.45
C LYS A 204 -0.42 -28.97 -13.31
N LEU A 205 -0.40 -27.64 -13.17
CA LEU A 205 -1.12 -26.97 -12.10
C LEU A 205 -2.64 -26.97 -12.34
N TYR A 206 -3.10 -26.92 -13.60
CA TYR A 206 -4.51 -27.13 -13.93
C TYR A 206 -4.99 -28.54 -13.55
N VAL A 207 -4.15 -29.57 -13.79
CA VAL A 207 -4.45 -30.94 -13.35
C VAL A 207 -4.51 -31.02 -11.82
N ALA A 208 -3.58 -30.36 -11.12
CA ALA A 208 -3.62 -30.27 -9.65
C ALA A 208 -4.88 -29.56 -9.12
N LEU A 209 -5.43 -28.60 -9.86
CA LEU A 209 -6.72 -27.96 -9.57
C LEU A 209 -7.94 -28.86 -9.88
N GLY A 210 -7.76 -29.97 -10.61
CA GLY A 210 -8.81 -30.94 -10.92
C GLY A 210 -9.10 -31.17 -12.41
N ALA A 211 -8.37 -30.51 -13.33
CA ALA A 211 -8.52 -30.74 -14.76
C ALA A 211 -8.16 -32.20 -15.12
N GLN A 212 -8.95 -32.82 -15.97
CA GLN A 212 -8.75 -34.20 -16.38
C GLN A 212 -7.81 -34.27 -17.59
N VAL A 213 -6.70 -34.99 -17.49
CA VAL A 213 -5.70 -35.12 -18.58
C VAL A 213 -6.34 -35.56 -19.91
N LYS A 214 -7.32 -36.47 -19.86
CA LYS A 214 -8.07 -36.94 -21.04
C LYS A 214 -8.84 -35.83 -21.79
N ASN A 215 -9.14 -34.71 -21.13
CA ASN A 215 -9.84 -33.56 -21.70
C ASN A 215 -8.88 -32.47 -22.22
N ILE A 216 -7.56 -32.70 -22.14
CA ILE A 216 -6.53 -31.74 -22.54
C ILE A 216 -5.98 -32.15 -23.91
N VAL A 217 -5.91 -31.20 -24.83
CA VAL A 217 -5.21 -31.35 -26.11
C VAL A 217 -4.10 -30.31 -26.17
N MET A 218 -2.85 -30.78 -26.23
CA MET A 218 -1.67 -29.92 -26.32
C MET A 218 -1.10 -29.93 -27.74
N LEU A 219 -0.68 -28.76 -28.22
CA LEU A 219 -0.07 -28.58 -29.53
C LEU A 219 1.34 -27.99 -29.38
N ASP A 220 2.24 -28.40 -30.27
CA ASP A 220 3.53 -27.74 -30.47
C ASP A 220 3.72 -27.26 -31.91
N SER A 221 4.92 -26.81 -32.26
CA SER A 221 5.22 -26.31 -33.59
C SER A 221 5.01 -27.31 -34.74
N LYS A 222 4.79 -28.60 -34.46
CA LYS A 222 4.47 -29.62 -35.48
C LYS A 222 3.01 -30.12 -35.39
N GLY A 223 2.14 -29.42 -34.65
CA GLY A 223 0.72 -29.77 -34.51
C GLY A 223 0.39 -30.47 -33.19
N VAL A 224 -0.74 -31.19 -33.16
CA VAL A 224 -1.22 -31.92 -31.98
C VAL A 224 -0.18 -32.94 -31.49
N ILE A 225 0.02 -33.01 -30.18
CA ILE A 225 0.90 -33.99 -29.55
C ILE A 225 0.10 -35.27 -29.32
N THR A 226 0.25 -36.24 -30.21
CA THR A 226 -0.37 -37.57 -30.09
C THR A 226 0.57 -38.57 -29.42
N SER A 227 0.00 -39.59 -28.77
CA SER A 227 0.73 -40.64 -28.05
C SER A 227 1.66 -41.51 -28.93
N ASP A 228 1.39 -41.59 -30.23
CA ASP A 228 2.18 -42.33 -31.23
C ASP A 228 3.29 -41.49 -31.89
N ARG A 229 3.39 -40.20 -31.55
CA ARG A 229 4.38 -39.30 -32.14
C ARG A 229 5.78 -39.63 -31.61
N GLU A 230 6.72 -39.90 -32.52
CA GLU A 230 8.11 -40.21 -32.18
C GLU A 230 8.87 -38.99 -31.59
N ASN A 231 9.89 -39.27 -30.79
CA ASN A 231 10.83 -38.27 -30.24
C ASN A 231 10.20 -37.19 -29.35
N LEU A 232 9.13 -37.52 -28.62
CA LEU A 232 8.61 -36.65 -27.55
C LEU A 232 9.55 -36.65 -26.34
N THR A 233 9.76 -35.47 -25.76
CA THR A 233 10.43 -35.36 -24.45
C THR A 233 9.53 -35.93 -23.36
N GLU A 234 10.10 -36.34 -22.23
CA GLU A 234 9.33 -36.86 -21.09
C GLU A 234 8.23 -35.90 -20.65
N GLN A 235 8.52 -34.60 -20.64
CA GLN A 235 7.55 -33.55 -20.31
C GLN A 235 6.35 -33.53 -21.27
N LYS A 236 6.57 -33.73 -22.57
CA LYS A 236 5.50 -33.72 -23.58
C LYS A 236 4.66 -34.98 -23.54
N LYS A 237 5.26 -36.13 -23.22
CA LYS A 237 4.55 -37.42 -23.10
C LYS A 237 3.43 -37.37 -22.06
N LEU A 238 3.59 -36.60 -20.98
CA LEU A 238 2.56 -36.41 -19.94
C LEU A 238 1.22 -35.89 -20.48
N PHE A 239 1.24 -35.12 -21.58
CA PHE A 239 0.05 -34.50 -22.16
C PHE A 239 -0.20 -34.94 -23.60
N ALA A 240 0.42 -36.05 -24.03
CA ALA A 240 0.15 -36.65 -25.32
C ALA A 240 -1.26 -37.27 -25.34
N THR A 241 -2.04 -36.99 -26.38
CA THR A 241 -3.43 -37.47 -26.48
C THR A 241 -3.55 -38.75 -27.32
N ASP A 242 -4.49 -39.61 -26.93
CA ASP A 242 -4.92 -40.78 -27.73
C ASP A 242 -5.98 -40.42 -28.78
N ARG A 243 -6.47 -39.18 -28.80
CA ARG A 243 -7.37 -38.70 -29.84
C ARG A 243 -6.68 -38.73 -31.22
N ARG A 244 -7.46 -39.10 -32.23
CA ARG A 244 -7.03 -39.17 -33.65
C ARG A 244 -8.01 -38.45 -34.58
N ASP A 245 -9.02 -37.81 -34.03
CA ASP A 245 -10.03 -37.01 -34.72
C ASP A 245 -9.66 -35.52 -34.83
N VAL A 246 -8.53 -35.11 -34.24
CA VAL A 246 -8.03 -33.73 -34.26
C VAL A 246 -6.54 -33.71 -34.61
N HIS A 247 -6.16 -32.86 -35.57
CA HIS A 247 -4.79 -32.76 -36.08
C HIS A 247 -4.26 -31.33 -36.08
N THR A 248 -5.15 -30.35 -36.22
CA THR A 248 -4.81 -28.92 -36.28
C THR A 248 -5.31 -28.15 -35.06
N LEU A 249 -4.80 -26.93 -34.88
CA LEU A 249 -5.29 -26.03 -33.84
C LEU A 249 -6.79 -25.72 -34.03
N GLU A 250 -7.21 -25.45 -35.26
CA GLU A 250 -8.59 -25.15 -35.63
C GLU A 250 -9.56 -26.27 -35.23
N GLU A 251 -9.17 -27.52 -35.49
CA GLU A 251 -9.95 -28.70 -35.10
C GLU A 251 -9.96 -28.90 -33.59
N ALA A 252 -8.83 -28.65 -32.91
CA ALA A 252 -8.71 -28.84 -31.47
C ALA A 252 -9.59 -27.85 -30.67
N VAL A 253 -9.66 -26.58 -31.10
CA VAL A 253 -10.45 -25.55 -30.39
C VAL A 253 -11.95 -25.68 -30.61
N LYS A 254 -12.39 -26.43 -31.63
CA LYS A 254 -13.81 -26.61 -31.92
C LYS A 254 -14.52 -27.29 -30.74
N GLY A 255 -15.45 -26.56 -30.12
CA GLY A 255 -16.17 -26.97 -28.92
C GLY A 255 -15.31 -27.10 -27.67
N ALA A 256 -14.12 -26.49 -27.64
CA ALA A 256 -13.29 -26.38 -26.45
C ALA A 256 -13.84 -25.29 -25.51
N ASP A 257 -13.67 -25.48 -24.21
CA ASP A 257 -14.09 -24.53 -23.18
C ASP A 257 -13.01 -23.49 -22.87
N VAL A 258 -11.76 -23.92 -22.94
CA VAL A 258 -10.58 -23.14 -22.54
C VAL A 258 -9.52 -23.23 -23.64
N PHE A 259 -9.02 -22.08 -24.06
CA PHE A 259 -7.80 -21.97 -24.85
C PHE A 259 -6.70 -21.31 -24.01
N VAL A 260 -5.52 -21.92 -23.97
CA VAL A 260 -4.33 -21.39 -23.30
C VAL A 260 -3.19 -21.30 -24.31
N GLY A 261 -2.90 -20.08 -24.73
CA GLY A 261 -1.80 -19.73 -25.62
C GLY A 261 -0.54 -19.38 -24.84
N LEU A 262 0.50 -20.18 -25.02
CA LEU A 262 1.86 -19.97 -24.48
C LEU A 262 2.86 -20.24 -25.62
N SER A 263 2.65 -19.54 -26.74
CA SER A 263 3.24 -19.85 -28.04
C SER A 263 3.63 -18.59 -28.84
N LYS A 264 3.48 -18.62 -30.17
CA LYS A 264 3.69 -17.46 -31.05
C LYS A 264 2.43 -16.61 -31.13
N GLY A 265 2.58 -15.30 -31.26
CA GLY A 265 1.45 -14.39 -31.50
C GLY A 265 0.75 -14.63 -32.84
N ASN A 266 -0.50 -14.14 -32.94
CA ASN A 266 -1.35 -14.17 -34.15
C ASN A 266 -1.62 -15.58 -34.73
N VAL A 267 -1.84 -16.57 -33.87
CA VAL A 267 -2.13 -17.96 -34.26
C VAL A 267 -3.59 -18.37 -34.06
N LEU A 268 -4.36 -17.61 -33.25
CA LEU A 268 -5.78 -17.85 -33.01
C LEU A 268 -6.61 -16.83 -33.79
N SER A 269 -7.65 -17.29 -34.50
CA SER A 269 -8.51 -16.43 -35.32
C SER A 269 -9.88 -16.17 -34.67
N LYS A 270 -10.63 -15.18 -35.18
CA LYS A 270 -12.02 -14.92 -34.74
C LYS A 270 -12.93 -16.13 -34.97
N ASP A 271 -12.77 -16.83 -36.10
CA ASP A 271 -13.60 -17.98 -36.44
C ASP A 271 -13.29 -19.19 -35.54
N MET A 272 -12.03 -19.36 -35.14
CA MET A 272 -11.64 -20.33 -34.13
C MET A 272 -12.35 -20.08 -32.80
N ILE A 273 -12.38 -18.83 -32.32
CA ILE A 273 -13.11 -18.49 -31.08
C ILE A 273 -14.62 -18.71 -31.23
N ARG A 274 -15.21 -18.35 -32.38
CA ARG A 274 -16.64 -18.63 -32.66
C ARG A 274 -16.97 -20.12 -32.64
N SER A 275 -16.01 -20.98 -32.97
CA SER A 275 -16.18 -22.44 -32.96
C SER A 275 -16.07 -23.07 -31.56
N MET A 276 -15.61 -22.33 -30.55
CA MET A 276 -15.49 -22.80 -29.17
C MET A 276 -16.86 -22.96 -28.48
N ALA A 277 -16.88 -23.61 -27.31
CA ALA A 277 -18.07 -23.76 -26.48
C ALA A 277 -18.58 -22.40 -25.95
N ASP A 278 -19.79 -22.39 -25.37
CA ASP A 278 -20.38 -21.18 -24.78
C ASP A 278 -19.54 -20.64 -23.62
N SER A 279 -19.49 -19.32 -23.48
CA SER A 279 -18.61 -18.60 -22.56
C SER A 279 -17.16 -19.12 -22.59
N PRO A 280 -16.48 -19.05 -23.75
CA PRO A 280 -15.14 -19.59 -23.90
C PRO A 280 -14.13 -18.75 -23.10
N ILE A 281 -13.22 -19.44 -22.41
CA ILE A 281 -12.11 -18.81 -21.67
C ILE A 281 -10.89 -18.80 -22.59
N VAL A 282 -10.38 -17.62 -22.91
CA VAL A 282 -9.27 -17.43 -23.84
C VAL A 282 -8.12 -16.73 -23.12
N PHE A 283 -7.05 -17.46 -22.83
CA PHE A 283 -5.81 -16.93 -22.27
C PHE A 283 -4.78 -16.83 -23.39
N ALA A 284 -4.57 -15.63 -23.95
CA ALA A 284 -3.58 -15.37 -24.99
C ALA A 284 -2.34 -14.70 -24.37
N LEU A 285 -1.39 -15.53 -23.91
CA LEU A 285 -0.31 -15.10 -23.01
C LEU A 285 1.03 -14.88 -23.72
N ALA A 286 1.11 -15.01 -25.05
CA ALA A 286 2.31 -14.66 -25.79
C ALA A 286 2.67 -13.17 -25.65
N ASN A 287 3.96 -12.89 -25.48
CA ASN A 287 4.51 -11.53 -25.38
C ASN A 287 5.55 -11.28 -26.49
N PRO A 288 5.66 -10.04 -27.02
CA PRO A 288 4.80 -8.88 -26.75
C PRO A 288 3.46 -8.89 -27.53
N VAL A 289 3.33 -9.78 -28.53
CA VAL A 289 2.13 -9.92 -29.36
C VAL A 289 1.40 -11.21 -28.96
N PRO A 290 0.14 -11.12 -28.48
CA PRO A 290 -0.63 -12.29 -28.04
C PRO A 290 -1.06 -13.17 -29.22
N GLU A 291 -1.50 -14.40 -28.91
CA GLU A 291 -2.05 -15.35 -29.90
C GLU A 291 -3.22 -14.78 -30.71
N ILE A 292 -4.00 -13.89 -30.11
CA ILE A 292 -5.02 -13.05 -30.73
C ILE A 292 -5.07 -11.71 -29.99
N SER A 293 -5.36 -10.62 -30.68
CA SER A 293 -5.54 -9.31 -30.03
C SER A 293 -6.78 -9.32 -29.11
N TYR A 294 -6.78 -8.46 -28.08
CA TYR A 294 -7.93 -8.34 -27.19
C TYR A 294 -9.16 -7.88 -27.98
N GLU A 295 -8.99 -6.91 -28.87
CA GLU A 295 -10.04 -6.36 -29.72
C GLU A 295 -10.64 -7.45 -30.62
N ASP A 296 -9.81 -8.27 -31.27
CA ASP A 296 -10.30 -9.32 -32.15
C ASP A 296 -11.00 -10.45 -31.39
N ALA A 297 -10.51 -10.81 -30.20
CA ALA A 297 -11.15 -11.79 -29.34
C ALA A 297 -12.54 -11.31 -28.88
N MET A 298 -12.65 -10.06 -28.42
CA MET A 298 -13.93 -9.48 -27.98
C MET A 298 -14.91 -9.24 -29.14
N ASP A 299 -14.42 -8.96 -30.35
CA ASP A 299 -15.23 -8.80 -31.57
C ASP A 299 -15.70 -10.16 -32.15
N SER A 300 -15.09 -11.27 -31.71
CA SER A 300 -15.47 -12.60 -32.20
C SER A 300 -16.86 -13.03 -31.71
N ARG A 301 -17.17 -12.80 -30.42
CA ARG A 301 -18.46 -13.07 -29.75
C ARG A 301 -18.52 -12.39 -28.36
N PRO A 302 -19.71 -12.07 -27.82
CA PRO A 302 -19.86 -11.20 -26.64
C PRO A 302 -19.58 -11.85 -25.27
N ASP A 303 -19.56 -13.18 -25.19
CA ASP A 303 -19.41 -13.97 -23.96
C ASP A 303 -17.99 -14.52 -23.74
N VAL A 304 -16.99 -14.08 -24.52
CA VAL A 304 -15.59 -14.46 -24.34
C VAL A 304 -15.04 -13.89 -23.03
N LEU A 305 -14.45 -14.76 -22.21
CA LEU A 305 -13.64 -14.38 -21.06
C LEU A 305 -12.17 -14.33 -21.48
N MET A 306 -11.67 -13.11 -21.69
CA MET A 306 -10.33 -12.88 -22.24
C MET A 306 -9.33 -12.48 -21.15
N SER A 307 -8.13 -13.05 -21.24
CA SER A 307 -6.92 -12.62 -20.52
C SER A 307 -5.73 -12.51 -21.46
N THR A 308 -4.83 -11.57 -21.17
CA THR A 308 -3.53 -11.45 -21.85
C THR A 308 -2.40 -11.24 -20.86
N GLY A 309 -1.15 -11.31 -21.31
CA GLY A 309 0.02 -10.90 -20.52
C GLY A 309 0.19 -9.37 -20.37
N ARG A 310 -0.57 -8.58 -21.15
CA ARG A 310 -0.36 -7.13 -21.26
C ARG A 310 -1.11 -6.35 -20.19
N SER A 311 -0.52 -5.24 -19.74
CA SER A 311 -1.04 -4.41 -18.66
C SER A 311 -2.16 -3.46 -19.07
N ASP A 312 -2.31 -3.22 -20.37
CA ASP A 312 -3.30 -2.30 -20.94
C ASP A 312 -4.71 -2.90 -21.08
N TYR A 313 -4.87 -4.21 -20.82
CA TYR A 313 -6.15 -4.90 -20.91
C TYR A 313 -6.69 -5.41 -19.55
N PRO A 314 -8.00 -5.71 -19.47
CA PRO A 314 -8.58 -6.46 -18.36
C PRO A 314 -7.91 -7.82 -18.16
N ASN A 315 -8.03 -8.36 -16.95
CA ASN A 315 -7.57 -9.71 -16.58
C ASN A 315 -6.13 -10.03 -17.01
N GLN A 316 -5.19 -9.19 -16.57
CA GLN A 316 -3.78 -9.40 -16.88
C GLN A 316 -3.24 -10.62 -16.11
N ILE A 317 -2.79 -11.65 -16.84
CA ILE A 317 -2.03 -12.77 -16.29
C ILE A 317 -0.56 -12.42 -16.42
N ASN A 318 0.03 -11.90 -15.34
CA ASN A 318 1.44 -11.50 -15.29
C ASN A 318 2.07 -11.95 -13.97
N ASN A 319 3.28 -12.50 -14.06
CA ASN A 319 3.99 -13.11 -12.95
C ASN A 319 4.30 -12.12 -11.80
N VAL A 320 4.24 -10.81 -12.05
CA VAL A 320 4.44 -9.76 -11.05
C VAL A 320 3.51 -9.89 -9.84
N ILE A 321 2.32 -10.48 -9.99
CA ILE A 321 1.41 -10.72 -8.86
C ILE A 321 1.70 -12.03 -8.10
N GLY A 322 2.79 -12.72 -8.45
CA GLY A 322 3.20 -14.01 -7.88
C GLY A 322 4.56 -13.93 -7.21
N PHE A 323 5.63 -13.84 -7.99
CA PHE A 323 7.00 -14.07 -7.49
C PHE A 323 7.41 -13.19 -6.30
N PRO A 324 7.07 -11.88 -6.21
CA PRO A 324 7.52 -11.07 -5.08
C PRO A 324 6.98 -11.62 -3.76
N TYR A 325 5.72 -12.05 -3.78
CA TYR A 325 4.98 -12.46 -2.60
C TYR A 325 5.25 -13.91 -2.21
N ILE A 326 5.47 -14.79 -3.20
CA ILE A 326 5.89 -16.18 -2.97
C ILE A 326 7.25 -16.20 -2.29
N PHE A 327 8.23 -15.44 -2.80
CA PHE A 327 9.53 -15.35 -2.16
C PHE A 327 9.45 -14.66 -0.80
N ARG A 328 8.69 -13.57 -0.64
CA ARG A 328 8.50 -12.94 0.68
C ARG A 328 8.04 -13.96 1.73
N GLY A 329 6.97 -14.72 1.43
CA GLY A 329 6.46 -15.77 2.32
C GLY A 329 7.47 -16.90 2.58
N ALA A 330 8.22 -17.32 1.55
CA ALA A 330 9.25 -18.34 1.70
C ALA A 330 10.44 -17.85 2.55
N LEU A 331 10.87 -16.61 2.36
CA LEU A 331 11.99 -15.99 3.09
C LEU A 331 11.63 -15.74 4.55
N ASP A 332 10.41 -15.29 4.87
CA ASP A 332 10.00 -14.98 6.24
C ASP A 332 10.02 -16.18 7.19
N VAL A 333 9.87 -17.38 6.64
CA VAL A 333 9.96 -18.65 7.39
C VAL A 333 11.27 -19.39 7.13
N HIS A 334 12.22 -18.74 6.44
CA HIS A 334 13.46 -19.30 5.93
C HIS A 334 13.26 -20.70 5.34
N ALA A 335 12.29 -20.84 4.42
CA ALA A 335 11.96 -22.11 3.79
C ALA A 335 13.19 -22.76 3.14
N ARG A 336 13.23 -24.09 3.08
CA ARG A 336 14.27 -24.85 2.36
C ARG A 336 13.96 -24.99 0.88
N ALA A 337 12.69 -24.89 0.50
CA ALA A 337 12.21 -25.06 -0.86
C ALA A 337 10.92 -24.26 -1.12
N ILE A 338 10.59 -24.05 -2.40
CA ILE A 338 9.23 -23.73 -2.85
C ILE A 338 8.64 -25.02 -3.45
N ASN A 339 7.77 -25.68 -2.69
CA ASN A 339 7.12 -26.95 -3.05
C ASN A 339 5.72 -26.74 -3.67
N GLU A 340 5.04 -27.82 -4.01
CA GLU A 340 3.75 -27.77 -4.71
C GLU A 340 2.63 -27.24 -3.80
N GLU A 341 2.67 -27.54 -2.50
CA GLU A 341 1.72 -27.03 -1.49
C GLU A 341 1.77 -25.50 -1.42
N MET A 342 2.98 -24.92 -1.40
CA MET A 342 3.17 -23.46 -1.43
C MET A 342 2.65 -22.83 -2.72
N LYS A 343 2.88 -23.46 -3.88
CA LYS A 343 2.36 -22.97 -5.17
C LYS A 343 0.85 -22.99 -5.20
N MET A 344 0.22 -24.07 -4.73
CA MET A 344 -1.24 -24.17 -4.64
C MET A 344 -1.83 -23.15 -3.65
N ALA A 345 -1.17 -22.92 -2.52
CA ALA A 345 -1.58 -21.88 -1.57
C ALA A 345 -1.56 -20.48 -2.22
N ALA A 346 -0.53 -20.17 -3.02
CA ALA A 346 -0.47 -18.94 -3.79
C ALA A 346 -1.61 -18.84 -4.83
N VAL A 347 -1.92 -19.94 -5.56
CA VAL A 347 -3.05 -19.99 -6.50
C VAL A 347 -4.36 -19.62 -5.81
N HIS A 348 -4.64 -20.25 -4.67
CA HIS A 348 -5.87 -20.00 -3.92
C HIS A 348 -5.92 -18.57 -3.37
N ALA A 349 -4.83 -18.08 -2.77
CA ALA A 349 -4.77 -16.73 -2.21
C ALA A 349 -5.03 -15.64 -3.27
N ILE A 350 -4.40 -15.76 -4.44
CA ILE A 350 -4.58 -14.81 -5.55
C ILE A 350 -6.01 -14.88 -6.09
N ALA A 351 -6.55 -16.09 -6.26
CA ALA A 351 -7.91 -16.28 -6.74
C ALA A 351 -8.95 -15.69 -5.77
N ASP A 352 -8.78 -15.92 -4.47
CA ASP A 352 -9.74 -15.49 -3.46
C ASP A 352 -9.64 -13.97 -3.20
N LEU A 353 -8.46 -13.37 -3.35
CA LEU A 353 -8.27 -11.91 -3.24
C LEU A 353 -9.04 -11.12 -4.31
N ALA A 354 -9.15 -11.63 -5.54
CA ALA A 354 -9.94 -10.98 -6.60
C ALA A 354 -11.45 -10.89 -6.27
N LYS A 355 -11.93 -11.69 -5.32
CA LYS A 355 -13.34 -11.71 -4.90
C LYS A 355 -13.63 -10.73 -3.78
N GLN A 356 -12.60 -10.21 -3.13
CA GLN A 356 -12.73 -9.24 -2.05
C GLN A 356 -12.93 -7.82 -2.61
N PRO A 357 -13.55 -6.90 -1.85
CA PRO A 357 -13.71 -5.50 -2.26
C PRO A 357 -12.36 -4.86 -2.65
N VAL A 358 -12.26 -4.24 -3.82
CA VAL A 358 -11.01 -3.69 -4.34
C VAL A 358 -10.68 -2.35 -3.65
N PRO A 359 -9.48 -2.17 -3.09
CA PRO A 359 -9.06 -0.92 -2.46
C PRO A 359 -9.07 0.26 -3.44
N ASP A 360 -9.40 1.45 -2.94
CA ASP A 360 -9.51 2.67 -3.75
C ASP A 360 -8.21 3.04 -4.46
N VAL A 361 -7.06 2.83 -3.81
CA VAL A 361 -5.73 3.07 -4.41
C VAL A 361 -5.55 2.34 -5.75
N VAL A 362 -6.15 1.16 -5.91
CA VAL A 362 -6.10 0.40 -7.16
C VAL A 362 -7.00 1.05 -8.22
N ASN A 363 -8.20 1.49 -7.84
CA ASN A 363 -9.13 2.16 -8.74
C ASN A 363 -8.55 3.47 -9.28
N ASP A 364 -7.89 4.24 -8.40
CA ASP A 364 -7.29 5.54 -8.72
C ASP A 364 -6.13 5.39 -9.72
N VAL A 365 -5.22 4.42 -9.51
CA VAL A 365 -4.05 4.18 -10.37
C VAL A 365 -4.46 3.79 -11.79
N TYR A 366 -5.49 2.95 -11.95
CA TYR A 366 -5.92 2.51 -13.27
C TYR A 366 -6.98 3.42 -13.90
N HIS A 367 -7.43 4.46 -13.21
CA HIS A 367 -8.54 5.33 -13.62
C HIS A 367 -9.81 4.54 -14.01
N VAL A 368 -10.03 3.41 -13.33
CA VAL A 368 -11.21 2.58 -13.52
C VAL A 368 -12.09 2.73 -12.30
N ASN A 369 -13.31 3.25 -12.51
CA ASN A 369 -14.34 3.14 -11.49
C ASN A 369 -14.83 1.69 -11.49
N ASP A 370 -14.99 1.10 -10.30
CA ASP A 370 -15.81 -0.10 -10.10
C ASP A 370 -15.23 -1.46 -10.54
N LEU A 371 -13.94 -1.72 -10.30
CA LEU A 371 -13.39 -3.09 -10.41
C LEU A 371 -14.13 -4.02 -9.43
N THR A 372 -14.95 -4.92 -9.95
CA THR A 372 -15.66 -5.96 -9.17
C THR A 372 -15.54 -7.30 -9.85
N PHE A 373 -15.49 -8.37 -9.05
CA PHE A 373 -15.37 -9.74 -9.53
C PHE A 373 -16.36 -10.05 -10.66
N GLY A 374 -15.86 -10.52 -11.80
CA GLY A 374 -16.65 -10.82 -12.98
C GLY A 374 -15.83 -10.88 -14.28
N PRO A 375 -16.48 -10.83 -15.47
CA PRO A 375 -15.83 -11.02 -16.77
C PRO A 375 -14.65 -10.09 -17.06
N LYS A 376 -14.66 -8.88 -16.51
CA LYS A 376 -13.62 -7.86 -16.70
C LYS A 376 -12.62 -7.77 -15.54
N TYR A 377 -12.83 -8.55 -14.48
CA TYR A 377 -11.95 -8.58 -13.31
C TYR A 377 -12.12 -9.91 -12.56
N PHE A 378 -11.30 -10.88 -12.88
CA PHE A 378 -11.24 -12.17 -12.16
C PHE A 378 -9.83 -12.50 -11.66
N ILE A 379 -8.90 -11.56 -11.80
CA ILE A 379 -7.53 -11.65 -11.30
C ILE A 379 -7.13 -10.28 -10.76
N PRO A 380 -6.44 -10.19 -9.61
CA PRO A 380 -6.11 -8.91 -9.03
C PRO A 380 -5.07 -8.15 -9.85
N LYS A 381 -4.97 -6.84 -9.62
CA LYS A 381 -4.01 -5.97 -10.32
C LYS A 381 -2.67 -5.92 -9.57
N PRO A 382 -1.53 -5.71 -10.26
CA PRO A 382 -0.19 -5.62 -9.65
C PRO A 382 -0.04 -4.68 -8.46
N VAL A 383 -0.72 -3.53 -8.50
CA VAL A 383 -0.64 -2.50 -7.46
C VAL A 383 -1.59 -2.74 -6.28
N ASP A 384 -2.26 -3.89 -6.23
CA ASP A 384 -3.17 -4.22 -5.13
C ASP A 384 -2.37 -4.45 -3.83
N PRO A 385 -2.49 -3.56 -2.83
CA PRO A 385 -1.66 -3.59 -1.63
C PRO A 385 -1.90 -4.84 -0.79
N ARG A 386 -3.01 -5.55 -0.99
CA ARG A 386 -3.36 -6.74 -0.21
C ARG A 386 -2.56 -7.98 -0.64
N LEU A 387 -1.93 -7.95 -1.83
CA LEU A 387 -1.18 -9.09 -2.35
C LEU A 387 -0.03 -9.49 -1.43
N ILE A 388 0.72 -8.52 -0.88
CA ILE A 388 1.81 -8.83 0.06
C ILE A 388 1.29 -9.53 1.30
N THR A 389 0.15 -9.13 1.86
CA THR A 389 -0.38 -9.76 3.07
C THR A 389 -1.01 -11.12 2.81
N GLU A 390 -1.84 -11.25 1.78
CA GLU A 390 -2.63 -12.47 1.59
C GLU A 390 -1.81 -13.58 0.93
N VAL A 391 -1.01 -13.26 -0.10
CA VAL A 391 -0.23 -14.27 -0.82
C VAL A 391 0.97 -14.71 0.02
N SER A 392 1.74 -13.79 0.61
CA SER A 392 2.90 -14.17 1.43
C SER A 392 2.49 -14.95 2.68
N ALA A 393 1.40 -14.58 3.35
CA ALA A 393 0.91 -15.35 4.49
C ALA A 393 0.43 -16.75 4.12
N ALA A 394 -0.28 -16.90 2.99
CA ALA A 394 -0.70 -18.22 2.52
C ALA A 394 0.51 -19.12 2.20
N VAL A 395 1.53 -18.56 1.53
CA VAL A 395 2.76 -19.28 1.19
C VAL A 395 3.57 -19.65 2.43
N ALA A 396 3.76 -18.72 3.36
CA ALA A 396 4.45 -18.97 4.62
C ALA A 396 3.76 -20.07 5.45
N LYS A 397 2.42 -20.03 5.51
CA LYS A 397 1.63 -21.05 6.18
C LYS A 397 1.80 -22.42 5.53
N ALA A 398 1.70 -22.50 4.20
CA ALA A 398 1.90 -23.75 3.48
C ALA A 398 3.31 -24.32 3.67
N ALA A 399 4.34 -23.46 3.70
CA ALA A 399 5.72 -23.88 3.97
C ALA A 399 5.90 -24.49 5.36
N MET A 400 5.19 -23.93 6.37
CA MET A 400 5.17 -24.49 7.73
C MET A 400 4.43 -25.82 7.78
N GLU A 401 3.24 -25.90 7.16
CA GLU A 401 2.40 -27.10 7.15
C GLU A 401 3.06 -28.27 6.41
N SER A 402 3.79 -28.00 5.33
CA SER A 402 4.54 -29.01 4.58
C SER A 402 5.90 -29.37 5.20
N GLY A 403 6.30 -28.69 6.28
CA GLY A 403 7.55 -28.96 7.00
C GLY A 403 8.83 -28.47 6.34
N VAL A 404 8.75 -27.55 5.36
CA VAL A 404 9.94 -26.98 4.69
C VAL A 404 10.43 -25.69 5.34
N ALA A 405 9.64 -25.08 6.22
CA ALA A 405 10.02 -23.91 7.01
C ALA A 405 11.07 -24.22 8.08
N ARG A 406 12.03 -23.31 8.29
CA ARG A 406 12.96 -23.37 9.44
C ARG A 406 12.47 -22.55 10.62
N THR A 407 11.82 -21.40 10.34
CA THR A 407 11.38 -20.45 11.36
C THR A 407 9.86 -20.41 11.43
N PRO A 408 9.24 -20.70 12.59
CA PRO A 408 7.78 -20.69 12.70
C PRO A 408 7.25 -19.27 12.98
N ILE A 409 6.17 -18.90 12.31
CA ILE A 409 5.35 -17.73 12.66
C ILE A 409 4.36 -18.14 13.76
N LYS A 410 4.41 -17.44 14.90
CA LYS A 410 3.55 -17.72 16.07
C LYS A 410 2.34 -16.81 16.16
N ASP A 411 2.45 -15.59 15.64
CA ASP A 411 1.42 -14.56 15.68
C ASP A 411 1.16 -14.07 14.25
N TRP A 412 0.09 -14.60 13.65
CA TRP A 412 -0.28 -14.33 12.26
C TRP A 412 -0.79 -12.90 12.05
N GLU A 413 -1.45 -12.32 13.06
CA GLU A 413 -1.91 -10.93 12.99
C GLU A 413 -0.73 -9.97 13.01
N LYS A 414 0.22 -10.20 13.92
CA LYS A 414 1.46 -9.42 13.97
C LYS A 414 2.25 -9.56 12.66
N TYR A 415 2.37 -10.77 12.12
CA TYR A 415 3.08 -11.00 10.87
C TYR A 415 2.43 -10.25 9.70
N LYS A 416 1.10 -10.36 9.53
CA LYS A 416 0.37 -9.62 8.48
C LYS A 416 0.54 -8.10 8.65
N GLN A 417 0.60 -7.59 9.87
CA GLN A 417 0.85 -6.17 10.12
C GLN A 417 2.28 -5.74 9.74
N GLU A 418 3.30 -6.56 10.05
CA GLU A 418 4.68 -6.30 9.66
C GLU A 418 4.81 -6.23 8.12
N LEU A 419 4.11 -7.11 7.40
CA LEU A 419 4.05 -7.08 5.93
C LEU A 419 3.44 -5.78 5.38
N ARG A 420 2.38 -5.23 6.00
CA ARG A 420 1.80 -3.93 5.59
C ARG A 420 2.79 -2.78 5.80
N GLN A 421 3.57 -2.81 6.88
CA GLN A 421 4.58 -1.79 7.17
C GLN A 421 5.74 -1.82 6.18
N LEU A 422 6.08 -3.01 5.67
CA LEU A 422 7.25 -3.25 4.83
C LEU A 422 7.23 -2.48 3.51
N LEU A 423 6.04 -2.13 3.00
CA LEU A 423 5.84 -1.31 1.81
C LEU A 423 5.54 0.17 2.10
N GLY A 424 5.71 0.61 3.36
CA GLY A 424 5.46 2.01 3.76
C GLY A 424 3.98 2.40 3.73
N GLN A 425 3.05 1.44 3.70
CA GLN A 425 1.61 1.70 3.57
C GLN A 425 0.95 2.19 4.87
N GLU A 426 1.50 1.81 6.03
CA GLU A 426 1.11 2.33 7.34
C GLU A 426 2.37 2.51 8.20
N THR A 427 2.56 3.69 8.79
CA THR A 427 3.62 3.85 9.77
C THR A 427 3.19 3.36 11.16
N LYS A 428 4.17 3.13 12.05
CA LYS A 428 3.89 2.78 13.45
C LYS A 428 2.99 3.80 14.15
N LEU A 429 3.06 5.07 13.77
CA LEU A 429 2.27 6.15 14.38
C LEU A 429 0.79 6.03 13.98
N THR A 430 0.50 6.01 12.68
CA THR A 430 -0.88 5.89 12.15
C THR A 430 -1.57 4.65 12.67
N ARG A 431 -0.85 3.53 12.70
CA ARG A 431 -1.37 2.29 13.26
C ARG A 431 -1.74 2.43 14.74
N LYS A 432 -0.88 3.03 15.57
CA LYS A 432 -1.17 3.24 17.01
C LYS A 432 -2.43 4.09 17.20
N LEU A 433 -2.65 5.10 16.34
CA LEU A 433 -3.86 5.90 16.35
C LEU A 433 -5.09 5.04 16.04
N HIS A 434 -5.06 4.25 14.97
CA HIS A 434 -6.19 3.41 14.57
C HIS A 434 -6.48 2.31 15.60
N ASP A 435 -5.45 1.63 16.10
CA ASP A 435 -5.58 0.61 17.16
C ASP A 435 -6.22 1.21 18.43
N THR A 436 -5.81 2.42 18.83
CA THR A 436 -6.35 3.10 20.01
C THR A 436 -7.81 3.52 19.80
N ALA A 437 -8.13 4.07 18.62
CA ALA A 437 -9.49 4.47 18.27
C ALA A 437 -10.46 3.27 18.26
N ARG A 438 -10.01 2.12 17.71
CA ARG A 438 -10.79 0.86 17.67
C ARG A 438 -11.18 0.30 19.03
N LEU A 439 -10.42 0.57 20.09
CA LEU A 439 -10.76 0.12 21.44
C LEU A 439 -12.01 0.84 21.99
N HIS A 440 -12.25 2.07 21.53
CA HIS A 440 -13.28 2.96 22.05
C HIS A 440 -13.95 3.75 20.91
N PRO A 441 -14.65 3.09 19.97
CA PRO A 441 -15.29 3.78 18.85
C PRO A 441 -16.30 4.81 19.36
N GLN A 442 -16.31 5.99 18.72
CA GLN A 442 -17.19 7.11 19.05
C GLN A 442 -18.16 7.43 17.90
N ARG A 443 -19.25 8.16 18.18
CA ARG A 443 -20.20 8.63 17.15
C ARG A 443 -19.66 9.87 16.46
N VAL A 444 -19.26 9.75 15.19
CA VAL A 444 -18.56 10.81 14.46
C VAL A 444 -19.42 11.31 13.30
N VAL A 445 -19.68 12.62 13.27
CA VAL A 445 -20.46 13.27 12.22
C VAL A 445 -19.53 13.70 11.08
N PHE A 446 -19.88 13.30 9.86
CA PHE A 446 -19.21 13.67 8.61
C PHE A 446 -20.05 14.70 7.86
N ALA A 447 -19.57 15.94 7.83
CA ALA A 447 -20.34 17.10 7.37
C ALA A 447 -20.68 17.06 5.88
N GLU A 448 -19.68 16.75 5.05
CA GLU A 448 -19.83 16.69 3.59
C GLU A 448 -20.18 15.28 3.09
N GLY A 449 -21.19 14.61 3.66
CA GLY A 449 -21.52 13.22 3.32
C GLY A 449 -21.85 12.95 1.84
N GLY A 450 -22.23 13.98 1.07
CA GLY A 450 -22.41 13.89 -0.38
C GLY A 450 -21.12 14.00 -1.21
N ASN A 451 -19.97 14.29 -0.58
CA ASN A 451 -18.65 14.30 -1.22
C ASN A 451 -18.13 12.86 -1.32
N PRO A 452 -17.69 12.39 -2.51
CA PRO A 452 -17.16 11.04 -2.68
C PRO A 452 -16.06 10.67 -1.68
N THR A 453 -15.09 11.55 -1.44
CA THR A 453 -13.95 11.31 -0.55
C THR A 453 -14.40 11.18 0.90
N MET A 454 -15.28 12.08 1.37
CA MET A 454 -15.82 12.03 2.72
C MET A 454 -16.66 10.77 2.95
N LEU A 455 -17.50 10.42 1.98
CA LEU A 455 -18.37 9.24 2.05
C LEU A 455 -17.56 7.94 2.12
N LYS A 456 -16.51 7.84 1.28
CA LYS A 456 -15.55 6.72 1.31
C LYS A 456 -14.86 6.63 2.66
N ALA A 457 -14.35 7.74 3.18
CA ALA A 457 -13.65 7.77 4.47
C ALA A 457 -14.56 7.35 5.63
N ALA A 458 -15.82 7.80 5.65
CA ALA A 458 -16.79 7.40 6.67
C ALA A 458 -17.09 5.88 6.64
N VAL A 459 -17.24 5.31 5.44
CA VAL A 459 -17.47 3.86 5.26
C VAL A 459 -16.23 3.06 5.63
N GLN A 460 -15.04 3.51 5.22
CA GLN A 460 -13.77 2.88 5.57
C GLN A 460 -13.53 2.90 7.08
N ALA A 461 -13.67 4.06 7.73
CA ALA A 461 -13.50 4.19 9.17
C ALA A 461 -14.43 3.26 9.96
N LYS A 462 -15.67 3.06 9.48
CA LYS A 462 -16.59 2.07 10.05
C LYS A 462 -16.12 0.63 9.83
N ASN A 463 -15.75 0.26 8.61
CA ASN A 463 -15.31 -1.09 8.28
C ASN A 463 -14.05 -1.48 9.06
N GLU A 464 -13.18 -0.50 9.34
CA GLU A 464 -12.01 -0.64 10.19
C GLU A 464 -12.33 -0.58 11.69
N GLY A 465 -13.59 -0.38 12.09
CA GLY A 465 -14.02 -0.31 13.49
C GLY A 465 -13.55 0.93 14.24
N ILE A 466 -13.12 1.99 13.54
CA ILE A 466 -12.60 3.23 14.13
C ILE A 466 -13.72 4.06 14.77
N CYS A 467 -14.88 4.17 14.10
CA CYS A 467 -16.00 4.99 14.58
C CYS A 467 -17.38 4.45 14.17
N GLU A 468 -18.42 5.03 14.78
CA GLU A 468 -19.81 4.94 14.34
C GLU A 468 -20.15 6.19 13.52
N PRO A 469 -20.11 6.13 12.17
CA PRO A 469 -20.30 7.32 11.34
C PRO A 469 -21.76 7.79 11.29
N ILE A 470 -21.93 9.11 11.28
CA ILE A 470 -23.20 9.81 10.99
C ILE A 470 -22.95 10.71 9.77
N LEU A 471 -23.69 10.47 8.68
CA LEU A 471 -23.55 11.24 7.45
C LEU A 471 -24.58 12.37 7.39
N LEU A 472 -24.14 13.62 7.21
CA LEU A 472 -25.04 14.73 6.95
C LEU A 472 -25.36 14.86 5.45
N GLY A 473 -26.66 14.94 5.14
CA GLY A 473 -27.15 15.31 3.82
C GLY A 473 -28.43 14.59 3.40
N ASN A 474 -28.86 14.86 2.17
CA ASN A 474 -30.10 14.31 1.63
C ASN A 474 -29.99 12.79 1.33
N PRO A 475 -30.84 11.92 1.91
CA PRO A 475 -30.75 10.48 1.80
C PRO A 475 -30.73 9.98 0.36
N ASP A 476 -31.60 10.51 -0.51
CA ASP A 476 -31.64 10.09 -1.91
C ASP A 476 -30.33 10.43 -2.63
N ARG A 477 -29.75 11.60 -2.35
CA ARG A 477 -28.45 11.99 -2.91
C ARG A 477 -27.34 11.10 -2.38
N LEU A 478 -27.28 10.86 -1.07
CA LEU A 478 -26.27 9.99 -0.46
C LEU A 478 -26.36 8.57 -1.00
N ASN A 479 -27.55 7.98 -1.05
CA ASN A 479 -27.78 6.65 -1.60
C ASN A 479 -27.37 6.59 -3.08
N ARG A 480 -27.69 7.59 -3.91
CA ARG A 480 -27.21 7.64 -5.30
C ARG A 480 -25.69 7.69 -5.40
N VAL A 481 -25.03 8.50 -4.57
CA VAL A 481 -23.56 8.58 -4.55
C VAL A 481 -22.95 7.26 -4.06
N ALA A 482 -23.50 6.67 -3.01
CA ALA A 482 -23.06 5.38 -2.48
C ALA A 482 -23.26 4.25 -3.47
N SER A 483 -24.42 4.13 -4.12
CA SER A 483 -24.67 3.15 -5.17
C SER A 483 -23.69 3.30 -6.34
N ARG A 484 -23.38 4.55 -6.74
CA ARG A 484 -22.37 4.83 -7.77
C ARG A 484 -20.96 4.44 -7.33
N LEU A 485 -20.65 4.57 -6.05
CA LEU A 485 -19.34 4.20 -5.47
C LEU A 485 -19.31 2.76 -4.93
N LYS A 486 -20.41 2.00 -5.11
CA LYS A 486 -20.63 0.66 -4.53
C LYS A 486 -20.34 0.57 -3.03
N LEU A 487 -20.61 1.64 -2.31
CA LEU A 487 -20.43 1.70 -0.87
C LEU A 487 -21.70 1.18 -0.16
N ASP A 488 -21.50 0.34 0.84
CA ASP A 488 -22.58 -0.08 1.71
C ASP A 488 -22.81 0.94 2.83
N LEU A 489 -23.97 1.60 2.80
CA LEU A 489 -24.43 2.49 3.86
C LEU A 489 -25.31 1.78 4.89
N SER A 490 -25.48 0.45 4.78
CA SER A 490 -26.24 -0.31 5.76
C SER A 490 -25.66 -0.09 7.16
N ASN A 491 -26.49 0.27 8.13
CA ASN A 491 -26.08 0.62 9.49
C ASN A 491 -25.20 1.88 9.60
N ILE A 492 -25.26 2.82 8.66
CA ILE A 492 -24.73 4.18 8.83
C ILE A 492 -25.90 5.13 9.05
N GLU A 493 -25.87 5.94 10.10
CA GLU A 493 -26.91 6.92 10.36
C GLU A 493 -26.83 8.04 9.32
N ILE A 494 -27.94 8.35 8.65
CA ILE A 494 -28.04 9.47 7.70
C ILE A 494 -28.98 10.52 8.30
N VAL A 495 -28.51 11.76 8.42
CA VAL A 495 -29.30 12.89 8.92
C VAL A 495 -29.44 13.95 7.84
N ASP A 496 -30.67 14.15 7.37
CA ASP A 496 -31.01 15.29 6.52
C ASP A 496 -31.39 16.48 7.37
N MET A 497 -30.43 17.36 7.66
CA MET A 497 -30.66 18.55 8.48
C MET A 497 -31.75 19.49 7.95
N ARG A 498 -32.24 19.29 6.72
CA ARG A 498 -33.30 20.10 6.11
C ARG A 498 -34.67 19.42 6.11
N ALA A 499 -34.75 18.14 6.43
CA ALA A 499 -36.01 17.41 6.45
C ALA A 499 -36.94 17.87 7.60
N ASP A 500 -38.25 17.69 7.44
CA ASP A 500 -39.24 18.19 8.40
C ASP A 500 -39.15 17.49 9.77
N ASN A 501 -38.74 16.22 9.80
CA ASN A 501 -38.52 15.47 11.04
C ASN A 501 -37.40 16.07 11.91
N GLU A 502 -36.49 16.87 11.33
CA GLU A 502 -35.43 17.56 12.07
C GLU A 502 -35.86 18.92 12.66
N GLN A 503 -37.11 19.34 12.47
CA GLN A 503 -37.63 20.61 13.01
C GLN A 503 -37.42 20.75 14.53
N GLY A 504 -37.63 19.67 15.28
CA GLY A 504 -37.44 19.65 16.73
C GLY A 504 -35.99 19.89 17.13
N ARG A 505 -35.03 19.20 16.50
CA ARG A 505 -33.59 19.40 16.74
C ARG A 505 -33.15 20.79 16.30
N ARG A 506 -33.58 21.27 15.12
CA ARG A 506 -33.31 22.65 14.66
C ARG A 506 -33.78 23.68 15.68
N ALA A 507 -35.01 23.56 16.20
CA ALA A 507 -35.53 24.50 17.19
C ALA A 507 -34.77 24.44 18.52
N LYS A 508 -34.42 23.23 19.00
CA LYS A 508 -33.61 23.03 20.21
C LYS A 508 -32.23 23.67 20.07
N PHE A 509 -31.52 23.37 18.98
CA PHE A 509 -30.17 23.89 18.71
C PHE A 509 -30.19 25.41 18.53
N ALA A 510 -31.17 25.94 17.78
CA ALA A 510 -31.34 27.37 17.58
C ALA A 510 -31.61 28.12 18.89
N LYS A 511 -32.49 27.58 19.75
CA LYS A 511 -32.77 28.16 21.06
C LYS A 511 -31.50 28.21 21.91
N HIS A 512 -30.76 27.11 21.97
CA HIS A 512 -29.51 27.06 22.72
C HIS A 512 -28.48 28.07 22.21
N LEU A 513 -28.27 28.14 20.89
CA LEU A 513 -27.34 29.08 20.28
C LEU A 513 -27.75 30.54 20.51
N ALA A 514 -29.04 30.87 20.38
CA ALA A 514 -29.57 32.21 20.63
C ALA A 514 -29.40 32.62 22.10
N GLU A 515 -29.66 31.72 23.05
CA GLU A 515 -29.45 31.97 24.48
C GLU A 515 -27.97 32.19 24.80
N LYS A 516 -27.09 31.33 24.26
CA LYS A 516 -25.63 31.41 24.44
C LYS A 516 -25.04 32.70 23.86
N ARG A 517 -25.54 33.16 22.71
CA ARG A 517 -25.03 34.30 21.95
C ARG A 517 -25.93 35.54 22.00
N ALA A 518 -26.85 35.62 22.96
CA ALA A 518 -27.82 36.72 23.06
C ALA A 518 -27.14 38.10 23.15
N ARG A 519 -26.00 38.20 23.84
CA ARG A 519 -25.21 39.45 23.98
C ARG A 519 -24.40 39.81 22.73
N GLU A 520 -24.29 38.88 21.79
CA GLU A 520 -23.64 39.08 20.49
C GLU A 520 -24.67 39.31 19.37
N GLY A 521 -25.95 39.46 19.72
CA GLY A 521 -27.02 39.85 18.80
C GLY A 521 -27.80 38.71 18.16
N TYR A 522 -27.54 37.45 18.53
CA TYR A 522 -28.27 36.31 17.98
C TYR A 522 -29.73 36.30 18.45
N SER A 523 -30.65 36.42 17.49
CA SER A 523 -32.09 36.13 17.69
C SER A 523 -32.38 34.65 17.50
N PHE A 524 -33.53 34.19 17.98
CA PHE A 524 -33.98 32.82 17.72
C PHE A 524 -34.16 32.58 16.21
N GLU A 525 -34.74 33.53 15.48
CA GLU A 525 -34.98 33.45 14.05
C GLU A 525 -33.67 33.33 13.27
N GLU A 526 -32.65 34.14 13.61
CA GLU A 526 -31.33 34.05 12.99
C GLU A 526 -30.64 32.72 13.32
N ALA A 527 -30.69 32.28 14.59
CA ALA A 527 -30.11 31.01 14.99
C ALA A 527 -30.81 29.82 14.31
N TYR A 528 -32.12 29.92 14.10
CA TYR A 528 -32.93 28.88 13.45
C TYR A 528 -32.62 28.76 11.95
N ASP A 529 -32.44 29.89 11.25
CA ASP A 529 -32.02 29.89 9.85
C ASP A 529 -30.63 29.23 9.68
N LYS A 530 -29.70 29.50 10.60
CA LYS A 530 -28.37 28.87 10.59
C LYS A 530 -28.42 27.35 10.75
N MET A 531 -29.43 26.78 11.41
CA MET A 531 -29.55 25.33 11.58
C MET A 531 -29.89 24.56 10.28
N TYR A 532 -30.17 25.26 9.17
CA TYR A 532 -30.24 24.64 7.84
C TYR A 532 -28.87 24.45 7.18
N GLU A 533 -27.81 25.01 7.78
CA GLU A 533 -26.42 24.91 7.37
C GLU A 533 -25.74 23.73 8.11
N ARG A 534 -24.95 22.94 7.38
CA ARG A 534 -24.46 21.64 7.87
C ARG A 534 -23.46 21.76 9.02
N ASN A 535 -22.63 22.80 9.04
CA ASN A 535 -21.65 22.99 10.10
C ASN A 535 -22.32 23.49 11.37
N TYR A 536 -23.27 24.43 11.27
CA TYR A 536 -24.03 24.86 12.44
C TYR A 536 -24.83 23.70 13.04
N PHE A 537 -25.56 22.95 12.22
CA PHE A 537 -26.34 21.81 12.70
C PHE A 537 -25.45 20.70 13.27
N GLY A 538 -24.43 20.29 12.53
CA GLY A 538 -23.55 19.19 12.91
C GLY A 538 -22.67 19.49 14.13
N MET A 539 -22.14 20.70 14.26
CA MET A 539 -21.44 21.10 15.49
C MET A 539 -22.40 21.19 16.67
N SER A 540 -23.66 21.61 16.45
CA SER A 540 -24.68 21.61 17.52
C SER A 540 -25.05 20.19 17.96
N MET A 541 -25.01 19.20 17.06
CA MET A 541 -25.15 17.79 17.45
C MET A 541 -24.07 17.37 18.45
N VAL A 542 -22.82 17.75 18.20
CA VAL A 542 -21.71 17.45 19.12
C VAL A 542 -21.84 18.21 20.44
N GLU A 543 -22.17 19.50 20.39
CA GLU A 543 -22.35 20.32 21.60
C GLU A 543 -23.45 19.78 22.52
N GLN A 544 -24.54 19.29 21.94
CA GLN A 544 -25.70 18.80 22.67
C GLN A 544 -25.63 17.31 23.03
N GLY A 545 -24.54 16.61 22.67
CA GLY A 545 -24.33 15.19 22.97
C GLY A 545 -25.08 14.22 22.03
N ASP A 546 -25.64 14.71 20.92
CA ASP A 546 -26.23 13.88 19.88
C ASP A 546 -25.15 13.17 19.04
N ALA A 547 -23.90 13.62 19.11
CA ALA A 547 -22.70 12.99 18.55
C ALA A 547 -21.46 13.33 19.41
N ASP A 548 -20.34 12.66 19.16
CA ASP A 548 -19.13 12.78 19.99
C ASP A 548 -18.02 13.61 19.32
N ALA A 549 -17.95 13.59 17.98
CA ALA A 549 -17.00 14.39 17.22
C ALA A 549 -17.55 14.80 15.85
N PHE A 550 -16.92 15.79 15.22
CA PHE A 550 -17.32 16.33 13.91
C PHE A 550 -16.12 16.51 12.97
N ILE A 551 -16.25 16.03 11.73
CA ILE A 551 -15.27 16.17 10.65
C ILE A 551 -15.86 17.02 9.51
N THR A 552 -15.13 18.06 9.10
CA THR A 552 -15.51 18.95 7.98
C THR A 552 -14.29 19.55 7.29
N GLY A 553 -14.44 20.07 6.07
CA GLY A 553 -13.41 20.93 5.46
C GLY A 553 -13.34 20.90 3.94
N LEU A 554 -13.91 19.87 3.30
CA LEU A 554 -13.68 19.61 1.87
C LEU A 554 -14.28 20.66 0.90
N TYR A 555 -15.35 21.37 1.28
CA TYR A 555 -16.01 22.37 0.42
C TYR A 555 -15.95 23.81 0.93
N THR A 556 -15.70 24.00 2.22
CA THR A 556 -16.00 25.26 2.90
C THR A 556 -14.73 26.08 3.05
N LYS A 557 -14.77 27.36 2.67
CA LYS A 557 -13.67 28.29 2.97
C LYS A 557 -13.39 28.25 4.47
N TYR A 558 -12.14 27.98 4.87
CA TYR A 558 -11.74 27.85 6.28
C TYR A 558 -12.25 28.97 7.19
N SER A 559 -12.31 30.21 6.68
CA SER A 559 -12.81 31.36 7.43
C SER A 559 -14.25 31.21 7.94
N ASN A 560 -15.11 30.51 7.20
CA ASN A 560 -16.49 30.28 7.62
C ASN A 560 -16.55 29.20 8.70
N THR A 561 -15.90 28.05 8.47
CA THR A 561 -15.89 26.93 9.42
C THR A 561 -15.29 27.32 10.77
N ILE A 562 -14.20 28.10 10.77
CA ILE A 562 -13.57 28.64 12.00
C ILE A 562 -14.55 29.52 12.78
N LYS A 563 -15.33 30.36 12.08
CA LYS A 563 -16.34 31.20 12.73
C LYS A 563 -17.43 30.35 13.36
N VAL A 564 -17.97 29.36 12.65
CA VAL A 564 -19.01 28.47 13.18
C VAL A 564 -18.52 27.69 14.40
N ALA A 565 -17.28 27.17 14.37
CA ALA A 565 -16.68 26.48 15.51
C ALA A 565 -16.58 27.38 16.75
N LYS A 566 -16.21 28.66 16.57
CA LYS A 566 -16.24 29.64 17.67
C LYS A 566 -17.66 29.87 18.16
N ASP A 567 -18.59 30.18 17.25
CA ASP A 567 -19.97 30.56 17.59
C ASP A 567 -20.69 29.44 18.36
N VAL A 568 -20.61 28.21 17.85
CA VAL A 568 -21.32 27.03 18.38
C VAL A 568 -20.53 26.40 19.53
N ILE A 569 -19.34 25.85 19.29
CA ILE A 569 -18.61 25.10 20.32
C ILE A 569 -17.93 26.03 21.34
N GLY A 570 -17.26 27.07 20.86
CA GLY A 570 -16.47 27.96 21.70
C GLY A 570 -15.08 27.42 22.04
N ILE A 571 -14.23 28.33 22.51
CA ILE A 571 -12.87 28.06 22.96
C ILE A 571 -12.92 27.67 24.45
N ARG A 572 -12.02 26.81 24.91
CA ARG A 572 -11.92 26.49 26.34
C ARG A 572 -11.55 27.73 27.14
N ASP A 573 -12.17 27.91 28.30
CA ASP A 573 -12.09 29.16 29.09
C ASP A 573 -10.64 29.54 29.48
N GLU A 574 -9.74 28.56 29.59
CA GLU A 574 -8.32 28.78 29.87
C GLU A 574 -7.51 29.34 28.69
N TYR A 575 -8.08 29.44 27.49
CA TYR A 575 -7.43 29.95 26.29
C TYR A 575 -8.21 31.10 25.64
N LYS A 576 -7.48 32.04 25.02
CA LYS A 576 -8.05 33.13 24.20
C LYS A 576 -8.22 32.72 22.74
N THR A 577 -7.45 31.75 22.28
CA THR A 577 -7.52 31.21 20.91
C THR A 577 -7.55 29.68 20.88
N PHE A 578 -7.78 29.14 19.70
CA PHE A 578 -7.56 27.73 19.38
C PHE A 578 -6.56 27.64 18.22
N GLY A 579 -5.96 26.47 18.01
CA GLY A 579 -4.93 26.26 16.99
C GLY A 579 -5.05 24.92 16.29
N THR A 580 -4.13 24.68 15.37
CA THR A 580 -4.02 23.42 14.63
C THR A 580 -2.58 22.94 14.53
N MET A 581 -2.40 21.63 14.59
CA MET A 581 -1.11 20.98 14.55
C MET A 581 -1.05 19.96 13.41
N HIS A 582 0.10 19.84 12.75
CA HIS A 582 0.40 18.70 11.89
C HIS A 582 1.52 17.87 12.53
N ILE A 583 1.37 16.55 12.44
CA ILE A 583 2.41 15.59 12.81
C ILE A 583 3.15 15.20 11.53
N LEU A 584 4.48 15.24 11.57
CA LEU A 584 5.34 14.79 10.49
C LEU A 584 6.12 13.59 11.01
N ASN A 585 5.88 12.44 10.39
CA ASN A 585 6.58 11.23 10.73
C ASN A 585 7.77 11.07 9.76
N THR A 586 8.97 11.26 10.29
CA THR A 586 10.19 11.28 9.50
C THR A 586 11.15 10.17 9.94
N GLN A 587 12.15 9.87 9.13
CA GLN A 587 13.24 8.97 9.53
C GLN A 587 14.00 9.44 10.77
N LYS A 588 13.98 10.74 11.09
CA LYS A 588 14.59 11.33 12.29
C LYS A 588 13.68 11.30 13.52
N GLY A 589 12.47 10.78 13.39
CA GLY A 589 11.45 10.78 14.45
C GLY A 589 10.21 11.61 14.09
N VAL A 590 9.32 11.69 15.06
CA VAL A 590 8.04 12.38 14.96
C VAL A 590 8.21 13.85 15.33
N TYR A 591 7.72 14.74 14.49
CA TYR A 591 7.73 16.19 14.72
C TYR A 591 6.31 16.75 14.70
N TYR A 592 6.06 17.70 15.59
CA TYR A 592 4.78 18.38 15.75
C TYR A 592 4.94 19.84 15.32
N ILE A 593 4.16 20.29 14.33
CA ILE A 593 4.24 21.65 13.78
C ILE A 593 2.93 22.40 14.08
N ALA A 594 3.03 23.55 14.76
CA ALA A 594 1.90 24.43 15.05
C ALA A 594 2.27 25.91 14.84
N ASP A 595 1.37 26.84 14.53
CA ASP A 595 -0.03 26.68 14.12
C ASP A 595 -0.17 26.76 12.59
N THR A 596 -0.81 25.76 12.01
CA THR A 596 -0.78 25.49 10.56
C THR A 596 -1.99 25.97 9.77
N LEU A 597 -3.05 26.45 10.44
CA LEU A 597 -4.31 26.81 9.79
C LEU A 597 -5.05 28.04 10.36
N ILE A 598 -4.95 28.34 11.65
CA ILE A 598 -5.91 29.24 12.33
C ILE A 598 -5.41 30.68 12.47
N ASN A 599 -4.24 30.87 13.10
CA ASN A 599 -3.79 32.17 13.62
C ASN A 599 -2.85 32.87 12.63
N ARG A 600 -3.40 33.80 11.83
CA ARG A 600 -2.67 34.51 10.76
C ARG A 600 -1.57 35.43 11.28
N HIS A 601 -1.88 36.22 12.30
CA HIS A 601 -0.98 37.25 12.86
C HIS A 601 -1.03 37.19 14.40
N PRO A 602 -0.47 36.12 15.01
CA PRO A 602 -0.54 35.95 16.44
C PRO A 602 0.25 37.06 17.16
N ASP A 603 -0.26 37.52 18.29
CA ASP A 603 0.45 38.35 19.26
C ASP A 603 1.11 37.46 20.33
N GLU A 604 1.75 38.06 21.34
CA GLU A 604 2.37 37.31 22.43
C GLU A 604 1.40 36.35 23.14
N ASP A 605 0.18 36.81 23.47
CA ASP A 605 -0.82 36.01 24.18
C ASP A 605 -1.27 34.80 23.34
N VAL A 606 -1.51 35.02 22.04
CA VAL A 606 -1.90 33.94 21.12
C VAL A 606 -0.77 32.93 20.93
N LEU A 607 0.48 33.37 20.87
CA LEU A 607 1.64 32.47 20.80
C LEU A 607 1.80 31.65 22.08
N THR A 608 1.57 32.27 23.25
CA THR A 608 1.54 31.58 24.55
C THR A 608 0.47 30.49 24.54
N ASP A 609 -0.76 30.79 24.10
CA ASP A 609 -1.84 29.81 24.01
C ASP A 609 -1.49 28.66 23.05
N ILE A 610 -0.96 28.95 21.86
CA ILE A 610 -0.55 27.92 20.89
C ILE A 610 0.54 27.02 21.50
N ALA A 611 1.47 27.57 22.27
CA ALA A 611 2.50 26.78 22.95
C ALA A 611 1.88 25.87 24.03
N LYS A 612 0.96 26.37 24.85
CA LYS A 612 0.22 25.56 25.84
C LYS A 612 -0.56 24.42 25.18
N LEU A 613 -1.30 24.75 24.12
CA LEU A 613 -2.08 23.79 23.33
C LEU A 613 -1.19 22.72 22.70
N SER A 614 -0.03 23.13 22.15
CA SER A 614 0.92 22.19 21.55
C SER A 614 1.52 21.26 22.58
N ALA A 615 1.95 21.77 23.75
CA ALA A 615 2.47 20.96 24.84
C ALA A 615 1.43 19.92 25.32
N GLY A 616 0.17 20.33 25.43
CA GLY A 616 -0.93 19.44 25.82
C GLY A 616 -1.19 18.34 24.79
N THR A 617 -1.14 18.68 23.50
CA THR A 617 -1.39 17.74 22.40
C THR A 617 -0.26 16.72 22.24
N VAL A 618 1.00 17.12 22.42
CA VAL A 618 2.13 16.19 22.39
C VAL A 618 2.05 15.18 23.56
N LYS A 619 1.66 15.65 24.75
CA LYS A 619 1.38 14.77 25.89
C LYS A 619 0.20 13.84 25.65
N PHE A 620 -0.82 14.29 24.92
CA PHE A 620 -1.96 13.45 24.51
C PHE A 620 -1.50 12.27 23.64
N PHE A 621 -0.49 12.45 22.79
CA PHE A 621 0.14 11.36 22.04
C PHE A 621 1.16 10.52 22.85
N ASN A 622 1.23 10.76 24.17
CA ASN A 622 2.12 10.10 25.12
C ASN A 622 3.61 10.32 24.79
N GLU A 623 3.94 11.55 24.38
CA GLU A 623 5.31 12.02 24.20
C GLU A 623 5.62 13.19 25.15
N GLU A 624 6.89 13.33 25.53
CA GLU A 624 7.35 14.48 26.30
C GLU A 624 7.59 15.67 25.34
N PRO A 625 6.93 16.83 25.55
CA PRO A 625 7.12 17.98 24.68
C PRO A 625 8.49 18.63 24.91
N VAL A 626 9.30 18.66 23.84
CA VAL A 626 10.54 19.43 23.74
C VAL A 626 10.35 20.46 22.64
N MET A 627 10.12 21.71 23.04
CA MET A 627 9.50 22.73 22.21
C MET A 627 10.47 23.84 21.83
N ALA A 628 10.61 24.09 20.54
CA ALA A 628 11.28 25.28 20.01
C ALA A 628 10.24 26.28 19.52
N MET A 629 10.28 27.49 20.08
CA MET A 629 9.54 28.64 19.60
C MET A 629 10.36 29.31 18.49
N LEU A 630 9.88 29.24 17.26
CA LEU A 630 10.65 29.57 16.07
C LEU A 630 10.59 31.05 15.70
N SER A 631 11.68 31.54 15.10
CA SER A 631 11.83 32.88 14.57
C SER A 631 12.92 32.93 13.50
N TYR A 632 12.96 33.99 12.71
CA TYR A 632 14.12 34.27 11.85
C TYR A 632 15.32 34.82 12.66
N SER A 633 15.10 35.19 13.93
CA SER A 633 16.10 35.67 14.89
C SER A 633 16.47 34.59 15.90
N ASN A 634 17.62 34.76 16.58
CA ASN A 634 18.06 33.89 17.66
C ASN A 634 18.28 34.72 18.93
N PHE A 635 17.53 34.42 20.00
CA PHE A 635 17.74 34.90 21.38
C PHE A 635 18.04 36.41 21.53
N GLY A 636 17.28 37.26 20.86
CA GLY A 636 17.35 38.72 20.97
C GLY A 636 18.32 39.39 20.01
N THR A 637 18.82 38.69 18.99
CA THR A 637 19.66 39.29 17.92
C THR A 637 18.91 40.40 17.17
N ASP A 638 17.58 40.30 17.09
CA ASP A 638 16.69 41.31 16.54
C ASP A 638 15.67 41.71 17.60
N ALA A 639 15.52 43.02 17.80
CA ALA A 639 14.69 43.63 18.84
C ALA A 639 13.38 44.24 18.29
N ILE A 640 13.03 43.97 17.02
CA ILE A 640 11.85 44.53 16.37
C ILE A 640 11.03 43.41 15.72
N GLY A 641 9.70 43.57 15.67
CA GLY A 641 8.81 42.70 14.90
C GLY A 641 8.43 41.39 15.61
N SER A 642 8.27 40.31 14.82
CA SER A 642 7.84 39.00 15.34
C SER A 642 8.79 38.35 16.37
N PRO A 643 10.14 38.48 16.29
CA PRO A 643 11.03 37.94 17.32
C PRO A 643 10.68 38.39 18.75
N VAL A 644 10.31 39.66 18.91
CA VAL A 644 9.95 40.23 20.22
C VAL A 644 8.71 39.55 20.80
N LYS A 645 7.71 39.25 19.97
CA LYS A 645 6.48 38.56 20.37
C LYS A 645 6.78 37.14 20.83
N VAL A 646 7.60 36.42 20.06
CA VAL A 646 8.02 35.04 20.38
C VAL A 646 8.81 35.02 21.68
N LYS A 647 9.75 35.95 21.85
CA LYS A 647 10.55 36.08 23.09
C LYS A 647 9.68 36.32 24.32
N LYS A 648 8.68 37.19 24.22
CA LYS A 648 7.72 37.46 25.31
C LYS A 648 6.92 36.21 25.66
N ALA A 649 6.39 35.51 24.66
CA ALA A 649 5.66 34.26 24.86
C ALA A 649 6.54 33.17 25.53
N VAL A 650 7.80 33.04 25.11
CA VAL A 650 8.77 32.13 25.76
C VAL A 650 8.98 32.51 27.22
N ALA A 651 9.20 33.78 27.53
CA ALA A 651 9.41 34.25 28.90
C ALA A 651 8.19 33.97 29.80
N GLU A 652 6.97 34.16 29.26
CA GLU A 652 5.73 33.82 29.95
C GLU A 652 5.61 32.30 30.19
N MET A 653 5.82 31.50 29.15
CA MET A 653 5.78 30.04 29.24
C MET A 653 6.79 29.48 30.24
N GLN A 654 8.01 30.01 30.28
CA GLN A 654 9.03 29.57 31.23
C GLN A 654 8.72 29.99 32.67
N LYS A 655 8.01 31.10 32.86
CA LYS A 655 7.55 31.55 34.18
C LYS A 655 6.39 30.69 34.69
N GLU A 656 5.44 30.34 33.82
CA GLU A 656 4.25 29.54 34.19
C GLU A 656 4.56 28.05 34.27
N PHE A 657 5.43 27.53 33.40
CA PHE A 657 5.84 26.12 33.33
C PHE A 657 7.36 25.99 33.46
N PRO A 658 7.90 26.11 34.69
CA PRO A 658 9.34 26.04 34.91
C PRO A 658 9.93 24.68 34.53
N ASP A 659 9.18 23.57 34.52
CA ASP A 659 9.73 22.26 34.17
C ASP A 659 9.58 21.90 32.69
N LEU A 660 8.83 22.69 31.92
CA LEU A 660 8.62 22.43 30.50
C LEU A 660 9.90 22.77 29.71
N ALA A 661 10.36 21.82 28.89
CA ALA A 661 11.47 22.02 27.96
C ALA A 661 11.01 22.89 26.77
N ILE A 662 10.93 24.19 26.99
CA ILE A 662 10.55 25.18 25.99
C ILE A 662 11.56 26.33 25.95
N ASP A 663 11.98 26.69 24.75
CA ASP A 663 12.89 27.81 24.56
C ASP A 663 12.80 28.44 23.17
N GLY A 664 13.46 29.57 23.01
CA GLY A 664 13.45 30.41 21.83
C GLY A 664 13.52 31.88 22.20
N GLU A 665 13.32 32.80 21.28
CA GLU A 665 13.08 32.59 19.86
C GLU A 665 14.34 32.09 19.13
N MET A 666 14.21 31.15 18.19
CA MET A 666 15.36 30.61 17.44
C MET A 666 15.03 30.18 16.01
N GLN A 667 16.04 30.12 15.16
CA GLN A 667 15.92 29.58 13.80
C GLN A 667 15.83 28.06 13.78
N VAL A 668 15.16 27.53 12.74
CA VAL A 668 14.89 26.09 12.56
C VAL A 668 16.17 25.25 12.55
N ASN A 669 17.26 25.75 11.99
CA ASN A 669 18.52 25.02 11.95
C ASN A 669 19.10 24.75 13.35
N TYR A 670 18.91 25.67 14.32
CA TYR A 670 19.31 25.42 15.72
C TYR A 670 18.28 24.55 16.45
N ALA A 671 16.98 24.70 16.15
CA ALA A 671 15.97 23.83 16.72
C ALA A 671 16.24 22.35 16.39
N LEU A 672 16.58 22.06 15.12
CA LEU A 672 16.76 20.70 14.61
C LEU A 672 18.21 20.17 14.67
N ASN A 673 19.17 20.97 15.12
CA ASN A 673 20.56 20.55 15.30
C ASN A 673 20.99 20.79 16.75
N LYS A 674 20.84 19.76 17.58
CA LYS A 674 21.18 19.77 19.01
C LYS A 674 22.61 20.21 19.26
N ASP A 675 23.57 19.62 18.56
CA ASP A 675 24.99 19.89 18.80
C ASP A 675 25.34 21.36 18.49
N LEU A 676 24.87 21.86 17.36
CA LEU A 676 25.06 23.27 16.96
C LEU A 676 24.40 24.24 17.95
N ARG A 677 23.20 23.92 18.43
CA ARG A 677 22.47 24.75 19.39
C ARG A 677 23.16 24.75 20.75
N ASP A 678 23.57 23.59 21.24
CA ASP A 678 24.14 23.43 22.57
C ASP A 678 25.54 24.04 22.66
N GLU A 679 26.32 24.01 21.57
CA GLU A 679 27.59 24.71 21.44
C GLU A 679 27.41 26.23 21.48
N LYS A 680 26.47 26.76 20.68
CA LYS A 680 26.31 28.21 20.50
C LYS A 680 25.49 28.87 21.63
N TYR A 681 24.50 28.16 22.16
CA TYR A 681 23.56 28.63 23.16
C TYR A 681 23.47 27.63 24.33
N PRO A 682 24.56 27.41 25.09
CA PRO A 682 24.62 26.43 26.18
C PRO A 682 23.73 26.79 27.38
N PHE A 683 23.15 27.99 27.40
CA PHE A 683 22.15 28.41 28.39
C PHE A 683 20.73 27.92 28.06
N SER A 684 20.52 27.42 26.83
CA SER A 684 19.18 27.04 26.39
C SER A 684 18.59 25.94 27.27
N ARG A 685 17.30 26.05 27.58
CA ARG A 685 16.57 25.01 28.33
C ARG A 685 16.43 23.70 27.54
N LEU A 686 16.72 23.75 26.24
CA LEU A 686 16.72 22.60 25.34
C LEU A 686 18.06 21.85 25.34
N LYS A 687 19.06 22.30 26.11
CA LYS A 687 20.39 21.65 26.15
C LYS A 687 20.29 20.16 26.46
N GLY A 688 20.96 19.36 25.64
CA GLY A 688 20.98 17.90 25.71
C GLY A 688 19.71 17.21 25.22
N LYS A 689 18.70 17.97 24.76
CA LYS A 689 17.39 17.43 24.33
C LYS A 689 17.21 17.59 22.81
N ASP A 690 16.58 16.61 22.18
CA ASP A 690 16.17 16.69 20.79
C ASP A 690 14.77 17.30 20.70
N VAL A 691 14.60 18.33 19.88
CA VAL A 691 13.32 19.04 19.72
C VAL A 691 12.37 18.17 18.90
N ASN A 692 11.16 17.96 19.40
CA ASN A 692 10.08 17.29 18.67
C ASN A 692 8.93 18.23 18.31
N THR A 693 8.86 19.43 18.90
CA THR A 693 7.73 20.35 18.71
C THR A 693 8.20 21.72 18.24
N LEU A 694 7.65 22.17 17.12
CA LEU A 694 8.00 23.42 16.46
C LEU A 694 6.79 24.34 16.43
N VAL A 695 6.88 25.45 17.16
CA VAL A 695 5.83 26.49 17.18
C VAL A 695 6.30 27.68 16.37
N PHE A 696 5.62 27.92 15.25
CA PHE A 696 5.94 28.94 14.26
C PHE A 696 5.33 30.30 14.64
N PRO A 697 5.96 31.41 14.23
CA PRO A 697 5.54 32.76 14.62
C PRO A 697 4.29 33.26 13.90
N ASN A 698 3.84 32.60 12.82
CA ASN A 698 2.61 32.91 12.10
C ASN A 698 2.20 31.78 11.14
N LEU A 699 0.94 31.83 10.68
CA LEU A 699 0.37 30.87 9.73
C LEU A 699 1.21 30.66 8.47
N SER A 700 1.67 31.71 7.80
CA SER A 700 2.39 31.59 6.52
C SER A 700 3.68 30.76 6.66
N SER A 701 4.41 30.98 7.76
CA SER A 701 5.64 30.23 8.05
C SER A 701 5.39 28.76 8.40
N ALA A 702 4.37 28.46 9.20
CA ALA A 702 4.01 27.09 9.55
C ALA A 702 3.49 26.32 8.33
N ASN A 703 2.52 26.91 7.63
CA ASN A 703 1.85 26.30 6.48
C ASN A 703 2.83 26.08 5.33
N GLY A 704 3.63 27.09 5.00
CA GLY A 704 4.67 26.98 3.98
C GLY A 704 5.72 25.92 4.32
N ALA A 705 6.10 25.77 5.58
CA ALA A 705 7.11 24.80 6.00
C ALA A 705 6.65 23.35 5.79
N TYR A 706 5.47 22.97 6.29
CA TYR A 706 5.01 21.57 6.15
C TYR A 706 4.62 21.24 4.71
N LYS A 707 4.03 22.19 3.96
CA LYS A 707 3.73 21.98 2.53
C LYS A 707 4.99 21.87 1.67
N LEU A 708 6.06 22.62 2.01
CA LEU A 708 7.37 22.45 1.36
C LEU A 708 7.94 21.06 1.62
N LEU A 709 7.88 20.58 2.87
CA LEU A 709 8.33 19.22 3.22
C LEU A 709 7.51 18.16 2.47
N GLN A 710 6.19 18.31 2.41
CA GLN A 710 5.30 17.44 1.65
C GLN A 710 5.65 17.41 0.15
N GLY A 711 5.95 18.58 -0.43
CA GLY A 711 6.29 18.68 -1.85
C GLY A 711 7.68 18.15 -2.21
N LEU A 712 8.65 18.25 -1.30
CA LEU A 712 10.02 17.74 -1.50
C LEU A 712 10.16 16.26 -1.19
N ASN A 713 9.35 15.74 -0.27
CA ASN A 713 9.34 14.33 0.08
C ASN A 713 7.88 13.81 0.06
N PRO A 714 7.40 13.33 -1.10
CA PRO A 714 6.05 12.76 -1.20
C PRO A 714 5.81 11.54 -0.31
N GLU A 715 6.88 10.87 0.13
CA GLU A 715 6.82 9.72 1.04
C GLU A 715 6.79 10.13 2.52
N ALA A 716 6.95 11.43 2.84
CA ALA A 716 6.82 11.91 4.21
C ALA A 716 5.35 11.82 4.64
N GLU A 717 5.09 10.97 5.64
CA GLU A 717 3.76 10.87 6.23
C GLU A 717 3.47 12.12 7.08
N ILE A 718 2.38 12.79 6.74
CA ILE A 718 1.90 14.00 7.41
C ILE A 718 0.46 13.75 7.88
N ILE A 719 0.21 13.91 9.18
CA ILE A 719 -1.10 13.72 9.79
C ILE A 719 -1.58 15.06 10.33
N GLY A 720 -2.69 15.57 9.81
CA GLY A 720 -3.22 16.88 10.22
C GLY A 720 -4.24 17.43 9.23
N PRO A 721 -4.88 18.58 9.55
CA PRO A 721 -4.68 19.36 10.77
C PRO A 721 -5.44 18.80 11.98
N ILE A 722 -4.72 18.65 13.10
CA ILE A 722 -5.28 18.28 14.41
C ILE A 722 -5.70 19.56 15.12
N GLN A 723 -6.99 19.71 15.40
CA GLN A 723 -7.54 20.87 16.09
C GLN A 723 -7.21 20.80 17.59
N MET A 724 -6.83 21.94 18.18
CA MET A 724 -6.52 22.08 19.61
C MET A 724 -7.23 23.28 20.22
N GLY A 725 -7.90 23.11 21.37
CA GLY A 725 -8.40 24.23 22.20
C GLY A 725 -9.87 24.59 22.07
N LEU A 726 -10.70 23.79 21.39
CA LEU A 726 -12.16 23.94 21.41
C LEU A 726 -12.76 23.12 22.58
N ASN A 727 -13.98 23.49 23.00
CA ASN A 727 -14.71 22.79 24.06
C ASN A 727 -15.17 21.38 23.69
N LYS A 728 -15.20 21.06 22.39
CA LYS A 728 -15.63 19.78 21.84
C LYS A 728 -14.74 19.36 20.66
N PRO A 729 -14.69 18.06 20.32
CA PRO A 729 -13.78 17.50 19.31
C PRO A 729 -14.30 17.82 17.90
N ILE A 730 -13.81 18.91 17.33
CA ILE A 730 -14.14 19.36 15.97
C ILE A 730 -12.86 19.40 15.15
N HIS A 731 -12.77 18.57 14.12
CA HIS A 731 -11.57 18.49 13.28
C HIS A 731 -11.85 18.98 11.87
N PHE A 732 -10.87 19.71 11.35
CA PHE A 732 -10.89 20.24 10.00
C PHE A 732 -10.02 19.37 9.09
N THR A 733 -10.39 19.25 7.82
CA THR A 733 -9.59 18.61 6.79
C THR A 733 -9.13 19.65 5.77
N ASP A 734 -8.07 19.32 5.02
CA ASP A 734 -7.69 20.10 3.85
C ASP A 734 -8.62 19.78 2.68
N SER A 735 -8.84 20.74 1.77
CA SER A 735 -9.67 20.52 0.58
C SER A 735 -9.08 19.46 -0.37
N GLU A 736 -7.78 19.22 -0.26
CA GLU A 736 -7.01 18.23 -1.02
C GLU A 736 -6.77 16.93 -0.23
N SER A 737 -7.37 16.78 0.96
CA SER A 737 -7.21 15.57 1.77
C SER A 737 -7.68 14.33 1.02
N SER A 738 -6.84 13.30 1.05
CA SER A 738 -7.16 11.96 0.57
C SER A 738 -8.15 11.26 1.51
N VAL A 739 -8.70 10.12 1.07
CA VAL A 739 -9.53 9.26 1.95
C VAL A 739 -8.75 8.88 3.21
N GLN A 740 -7.48 8.52 3.05
CA GLN A 740 -6.62 8.11 4.17
C GLN A 740 -6.40 9.26 5.17
N ASP A 741 -6.19 10.49 4.71
CA ASP A 741 -6.03 11.64 5.60
C ASP A 741 -7.27 11.86 6.47
N ILE A 742 -8.46 11.70 5.90
CA ILE A 742 -9.73 11.83 6.61
C ILE A 742 -9.90 10.69 7.62
N VAL A 743 -9.52 9.45 7.27
CA VAL A 743 -9.56 8.31 8.20
C VAL A 743 -8.59 8.52 9.37
N ASN A 744 -7.37 9.00 9.11
CA ASN A 744 -6.37 9.31 10.14
C ASN A 744 -6.89 10.40 11.09
N ILE A 745 -7.47 11.48 10.55
CA ILE A 745 -8.08 12.55 11.36
C ILE A 745 -9.30 12.05 12.13
N THR A 746 -10.09 11.15 11.56
CA THR A 746 -11.21 10.50 12.25
C THR A 746 -10.73 9.71 13.46
N ALA A 747 -9.63 8.95 13.33
CA ALA A 747 -9.06 8.23 14.45
C ALA A 747 -8.60 9.20 15.57
N VAL A 748 -7.98 10.33 15.22
CA VAL A 748 -7.63 11.37 16.19
C VAL A 748 -8.87 11.93 16.89
N ALA A 749 -9.94 12.22 16.13
CA ALA A 749 -11.19 12.77 16.66
C ALA A 749 -11.89 11.80 17.63
N VAL A 750 -11.87 10.49 17.34
CA VAL A 750 -12.39 9.43 18.21
C VAL A 750 -11.63 9.40 19.54
N ILE A 751 -10.30 9.47 19.50
CA ILE A 751 -9.48 9.46 20.71
C ILE A 751 -9.72 10.74 21.53
N ASP A 752 -9.77 11.91 20.89
CA ASP A 752 -10.02 13.19 21.57
C ASP A 752 -11.39 13.17 22.28
N ALA A 753 -12.44 12.74 21.57
CA ALA A 753 -13.78 12.57 22.14
C ALA A 753 -13.84 11.59 23.30
N TYR A 754 -13.14 10.46 23.21
CA TYR A 754 -13.08 9.50 24.30
C TYR A 754 -12.37 10.06 25.54
N VAL A 755 -11.24 10.76 25.34
CA VAL A 755 -10.50 11.41 26.44
C VAL A 755 -11.34 12.50 27.10
N GLU A 756 -12.10 13.28 26.34
CA GLU A 756 -13.02 14.27 26.88
C GLU A 756 -14.12 13.63 27.75
N LYS A 757 -14.71 12.51 27.30
CA LYS A 757 -15.70 11.75 28.09
C LYS A 757 -15.13 11.28 29.42
N ILE A 758 -13.90 10.75 29.44
CA ILE A 758 -13.24 10.32 30.69
C ILE A 758 -13.04 11.50 31.64
N LYS A 759 -12.62 12.67 31.12
CA LYS A 759 -12.42 13.87 31.94
C LYS A 759 -13.72 14.37 32.58
N ASN A 760 -14.83 14.34 31.84
CA ASN A 760 -16.15 14.78 32.32
C ASN A 760 -16.82 13.79 33.29
N GLN A 761 -16.32 12.55 33.40
CA GLN A 761 -16.79 11.55 34.37
C GLN A 761 -16.05 11.60 35.72
N LYS A 762 -14.96 12.36 35.81
CA LYS A 762 -14.22 12.64 37.04
C LYS A 762 -14.64 14.00 37.60
#